data_AF-A0AAE0BN58-F1
#
_entry.id   AF-A0AAE0BN58-F1
#
_cell.length_a   1.000
_cell.length_b   1.000
_cell.length_c   1.000
_cell.angle_alpha   90.00
_cell.angle_beta   90.00
_cell.angle_gamma   90.00
#
_symmetry.space_group_name_H-M   'P 1'
#
loop_
_entity.id
_entity.type
_entity.pdbx_description
1 polymer ?
#
loop_
_entity_poly.entity_id
_entity_poly.type
_entity_poly.pdbx_seq_one_letter_code
_entity_poly.pdbx_strand_id
1 'polypeptide(L)'
;MTTAHGSNLWGPGYNTTGNNLSSIKKDEETEMRIGATFRHYDLDESGSLGFKEMKTFLIELGLIHKDDGALRAFVEAEIAKADANKDGRLHLAEFTAYYTDCLPAKRRPKEADEGPGSGSGHHQQRTTDFMATSCKSIHHASSAEAKEAALLTYLQELRSDVASDYSKSFAGTAADTALERGIAQLMRGGIQDAEQLAFPVMACPCQLPGDTEHTKECTGKWLRALNRQSGCYLYVHTNTNVVTSKRPCGFYDPEEERRNALLLAVGEYPSFTSCFLENLDDVVRDVIAEHGKTPLLLTGSEEVFAETLEWLKQPVGAFCKQKKPLFRGYLVDTRPMALGASRTGVKLEDSAKAAKAKLCRALRVGGLCVVEVADQPPHFAERICKRFYNMFPVQVFDPKAKGWRKDLLGFDPPSGDGPEFRLAVLSSSGPSNYERELKDPLFPEPWGRLHPVHVRCTPVEVVNMRDMVEGISAATAQNRVPLLLDATANKGTVDTFFKYQRAFVIDMQVDVDSRLALGEPTMSANGSLSPAALEVLEGWRKKLVNAMKQGYYLCVSLLMSTTEFIREYCHDDYFPAAVFQCGEIQQQKWLEKVVRPEDKEHGVFVIREGFHVVVTSLCPIESYKQNLKICLPLRKMKVLLMTQSG
;
A
#
# COMPACT_ATOMS: atom_id res chain seq x y z
N MET A 1 -67.34 -42.62 5.47
CA MET A 1 -67.48 -42.86 6.91
C MET A 1 -67.30 -41.52 7.64
N THR A 2 -68.43 -40.97 8.10
CA THR A 2 -68.63 -40.17 9.34
C THR A 2 -67.61 -39.11 9.82
N THR A 3 -68.02 -37.84 9.64
CA THR A 3 -68.19 -36.74 10.66
C THR A 3 -66.93 -36.10 11.25
N ALA A 4 -66.77 -34.77 11.48
CA ALA A 4 -67.67 -33.65 11.83
C ALA A 4 -67.00 -32.29 11.43
N HIS A 5 -67.68 -31.22 10.98
CA HIS A 5 -68.27 -30.09 11.74
C HIS A 5 -67.39 -29.55 12.88
N GLY A 6 -67.11 -28.25 13.07
CA GLY A 6 -67.60 -26.97 12.51
C GLY A 6 -66.60 -25.85 12.87
N SER A 7 -66.54 -24.76 12.11
CA SER A 7 -67.25 -23.48 12.34
C SER A 7 -66.45 -22.42 13.12
N ASN A 8 -66.26 -21.28 12.42
CA ASN A 8 -66.23 -19.89 12.88
C ASN A 8 -65.10 -19.40 13.79
N LEU A 9 -64.43 -18.32 13.35
CA LEU A 9 -64.51 -16.98 13.96
C LEU A 9 -63.56 -16.03 13.22
N TRP A 10 -64.12 -15.14 12.39
CA TRP A 10 -63.47 -13.90 11.99
C TRP A 10 -63.86 -12.83 13.00
N GLY A 11 -62.86 -12.25 13.66
CA GLY A 11 -62.96 -11.08 14.52
C GLY A 11 -61.71 -10.20 14.34
N PRO A 12 -61.83 -8.87 14.31
CA PRO A 12 -60.79 -7.98 13.78
C PRO A 12 -59.88 -7.40 14.86
N GLY A 13 -58.64 -7.08 14.45
CA GLY A 13 -57.89 -5.94 14.98
C GLY A 13 -56.61 -6.26 15.74
N TYR A 14 -55.46 -5.99 15.12
CA TYR A 14 -54.38 -5.20 15.74
C TYR A 14 -53.52 -4.56 14.65
N ASN A 15 -53.36 -3.26 14.78
CA ASN A 15 -52.53 -2.41 13.94
C ASN A 15 -51.16 -2.24 14.62
N THR A 16 -50.12 -2.08 13.80
CA THR A 16 -48.86 -1.34 14.06
C THR A 16 -47.91 -1.77 15.20
N THR A 17 -46.85 -2.49 14.83
CA THR A 17 -45.45 -2.29 15.29
C THR A 17 -44.47 -2.70 14.19
N GLY A 18 -44.54 -2.02 13.04
CA GLY A 18 -43.55 -2.11 11.98
C GLY A 18 -42.54 -0.96 12.09
N ASN A 19 -41.64 -1.03 13.06
CA ASN A 19 -40.39 -0.25 13.10
C ASN A 19 -39.56 -0.73 14.29
N ASN A 20 -38.50 -1.52 14.03
CA ASN A 20 -37.28 -1.60 14.88
C ASN A 20 -36.24 -2.64 14.42
N LEU A 21 -36.47 -3.40 13.34
CA LEU A 21 -35.47 -4.41 12.92
C LEU A 21 -34.21 -3.81 12.28
N SER A 22 -34.30 -2.60 11.72
CA SER A 22 -33.16 -1.89 11.10
C SER A 22 -32.34 -1.05 12.08
N SER A 23 -32.93 -0.61 13.18
CA SER A 23 -32.22 0.05 14.29
C SER A 23 -31.43 -0.97 15.09
N ILE A 24 -32.05 -2.10 15.47
CA ILE A 24 -31.40 -3.18 16.23
C ILE A 24 -30.14 -3.72 15.52
N LYS A 25 -30.20 -3.95 14.20
CA LYS A 25 -29.04 -4.42 13.43
C LYS A 25 -27.90 -3.40 13.34
N LYS A 26 -28.24 -2.10 13.36
CA LYS A 26 -27.25 -1.01 13.28
C LYS A 26 -26.51 -0.85 14.61
N ASP A 27 -27.19 -1.12 15.72
CA ASP A 27 -26.63 -1.06 17.06
C ASP A 27 -25.67 -2.25 17.30
N GLU A 28 -26.04 -3.47 16.86
CA GLU A 28 -25.17 -4.67 16.94
C GLU A 28 -23.87 -4.53 16.14
N GLU A 29 -23.92 -3.99 14.92
CA GLU A 29 -22.72 -3.76 14.08
C GLU A 29 -21.80 -2.69 14.71
N THR A 30 -22.39 -1.69 15.35
CA THR A 30 -21.65 -0.60 16.01
C THR A 30 -20.96 -1.11 17.27
N GLU A 31 -21.66 -1.88 18.11
CA GLU A 31 -21.07 -2.53 19.29
C GLU A 31 -19.95 -3.50 18.93
N MET A 32 -20.10 -4.28 17.86
CA MET A 32 -19.07 -5.20 17.38
C MET A 32 -17.80 -4.47 16.92
N ARG A 33 -17.95 -3.34 16.22
CA ARG A 33 -16.82 -2.49 15.80
C ARG A 33 -16.13 -1.83 16.99
N ILE A 34 -16.89 -1.35 17.97
CA ILE A 34 -16.35 -0.76 19.19
C ILE A 34 -15.58 -1.81 19.99
N GLY A 35 -16.13 -3.03 20.15
CA GLY A 35 -15.46 -4.13 20.84
C GLY A 35 -14.18 -4.59 20.13
N ALA A 36 -14.17 -4.63 18.80
CA ALA A 36 -12.95 -4.93 18.03
C ALA A 36 -11.89 -3.83 18.20
N THR A 37 -12.31 -2.56 18.21
CA THR A 37 -11.42 -1.42 18.45
C THR A 37 -10.85 -1.47 19.87
N PHE A 38 -11.68 -1.74 20.88
CA PHE A 38 -11.24 -1.89 22.27
C PHE A 38 -10.16 -2.96 22.41
N ARG A 39 -10.39 -4.17 21.86
CA ARG A 39 -9.41 -5.27 21.88
C ARG A 39 -8.12 -4.94 21.13
N HIS A 40 -8.18 -4.09 20.12
CA HIS A 40 -6.98 -3.67 19.40
C HIS A 40 -6.04 -2.83 20.27
N TYR A 41 -6.61 -2.01 21.16
CA TYR A 41 -5.83 -1.10 22.01
C TYR A 41 -5.55 -1.64 23.42
N ASP A 42 -6.27 -2.66 23.88
CA ASP A 42 -6.01 -3.40 25.13
C ASP A 42 -4.81 -4.36 24.93
N LEU A 43 -3.62 -3.77 24.80
CA LEU A 43 -2.39 -4.46 24.41
C LEU A 43 -1.91 -5.45 25.48
N ASP A 44 -2.30 -5.22 26.73
CA ASP A 44 -2.00 -6.13 27.83
C ASP A 44 -3.13 -7.14 28.14
N GLU A 45 -4.20 -7.14 27.32
CA GLU A 45 -5.40 -7.99 27.47
C GLU A 45 -6.01 -7.92 28.88
N SER A 46 -5.87 -6.78 29.57
CA SER A 46 -6.36 -6.62 30.93
C SER A 46 -7.88 -6.49 31.03
N GLY A 47 -8.56 -6.31 29.89
CA GLY A 47 -9.98 -6.01 29.81
C GLY A 47 -10.30 -4.55 30.15
N SER A 48 -9.28 -3.68 30.23
CA SER A 48 -9.40 -2.29 30.64
C SER A 48 -8.32 -1.43 29.98
N LEU A 49 -8.67 -0.29 29.37
CA LEU A 49 -7.67 0.58 28.76
C LEU A 49 -7.02 1.48 29.81
N GLY A 50 -5.71 1.29 30.02
CA GLY A 50 -4.88 2.15 30.84
C GLY A 50 -4.40 3.41 30.13
N PHE A 51 -3.69 4.27 30.86
CA PHE A 51 -3.17 5.54 30.33
C PHE A 51 -2.34 5.39 29.03
N LYS A 52 -1.49 4.35 28.94
CA LYS A 52 -0.62 4.13 27.77
C LYS A 52 -1.41 3.76 26.51
N GLU A 53 -2.46 2.97 26.69
CA GLU A 53 -3.31 2.45 25.61
C GLU A 53 -4.24 3.55 25.12
N MET A 54 -4.87 4.27 26.06
CA MET A 54 -5.69 5.45 25.75
C MET A 54 -4.88 6.55 25.05
N LYS A 55 -3.62 6.76 25.46
CA LYS A 55 -2.70 7.68 24.76
C LYS A 55 -2.46 7.25 23.31
N THR A 56 -2.24 5.95 23.07
CA THR A 56 -1.99 5.42 21.73
C THR A 56 -3.23 5.59 20.85
N PHE A 57 -4.40 5.25 21.39
CA PHE A 57 -5.69 5.46 20.74
C PHE A 57 -5.93 6.92 20.33
N LEU A 58 -5.69 7.87 21.23
CA LEU A 58 -5.92 9.30 20.95
C LEU A 58 -4.91 9.89 19.94
N ILE A 59 -3.67 9.38 19.91
CA ILE A 59 -2.67 9.77 18.92
C ILE A 59 -3.05 9.26 17.53
N GLU A 60 -3.49 8.00 17.42
CA GLU A 60 -3.89 7.41 16.14
C GLU A 60 -5.16 8.04 15.57
N LEU A 61 -6.07 8.48 16.44
CA LEU A 61 -7.23 9.28 16.03
C LEU A 61 -6.88 10.72 15.62
N GLY A 62 -5.61 11.13 15.74
CA GLY A 62 -5.15 12.49 15.41
C GLY A 62 -5.66 13.56 16.37
N LEU A 63 -6.08 13.18 17.58
CA LEU A 63 -6.57 14.11 18.60
C LEU A 63 -5.43 14.72 19.43
N ILE A 64 -4.24 14.12 19.41
CA ILE A 64 -3.05 14.63 20.13
C ILE A 64 -1.76 14.31 19.36
N HIS A 65 -0.80 15.24 19.38
CA HIS A 65 0.56 15.04 18.85
C HIS A 65 1.53 14.45 19.88
N LYS A 66 2.55 13.70 19.40
CA LYS A 66 3.50 12.95 20.25
C LYS A 66 4.36 13.85 21.18
N ASP A 67 4.55 15.11 20.81
CA ASP A 67 5.51 16.03 21.45
C ASP A 67 4.84 17.10 22.34
N ASP A 68 3.55 16.94 22.68
CA ASP A 68 2.85 17.91 23.52
C ASP A 68 3.21 17.76 25.01
N GLY A 69 3.76 18.83 25.61
CA GLY A 69 4.06 18.90 27.05
C GLY A 69 2.81 18.79 27.94
N ALA A 70 1.62 19.03 27.38
CA ALA A 70 0.33 18.87 28.06
C ALA A 70 -0.34 17.49 27.84
N LEU A 71 0.30 16.58 27.10
CA LEU A 71 -0.24 15.27 26.70
C LEU A 71 -0.75 14.45 27.88
N ARG A 72 -0.02 14.46 29.01
CA ARG A 72 -0.41 13.67 30.18
C ARG A 72 -1.69 14.18 30.83
N ALA A 73 -1.80 15.49 31.03
CA ALA A 73 -2.98 16.11 31.64
C ALA A 73 -4.21 15.94 30.74
N PHE A 74 -4.05 15.98 29.42
CA PHE A 74 -5.14 15.76 28.48
C PHE A 74 -5.65 14.32 28.52
N VAL A 75 -4.76 13.33 28.45
CA VAL A 75 -5.15 11.92 28.49
C VAL A 75 -5.80 11.58 29.85
N GLU A 76 -5.26 12.08 30.96
CA GLU A 76 -5.87 11.90 32.30
C GLU A 76 -7.25 12.56 32.40
N ALA A 77 -7.44 13.75 31.81
CA ALA A 77 -8.74 14.42 31.77
C ALA A 77 -9.77 13.69 30.88
N GLU A 78 -9.31 13.01 29.83
CA GLU A 78 -10.19 12.21 28.97
C GLU A 78 -10.59 10.89 29.62
N ILE A 79 -9.66 10.21 30.30
CA ILE A 79 -9.98 9.04 31.13
C ILE A 79 -10.97 9.46 32.22
N ALA A 80 -10.70 10.52 32.97
CA ALA A 80 -11.58 10.98 34.05
C ALA A 80 -13.01 11.36 33.61
N LYS A 81 -13.22 11.67 32.32
CA LYS A 81 -14.57 11.93 31.77
C LYS A 81 -15.33 10.65 31.44
N ALA A 82 -14.61 9.62 31.01
CA ALA A 82 -15.17 8.35 30.57
C ALA A 82 -15.24 7.30 31.69
N ASP A 83 -14.36 7.42 32.68
CA ASP A 83 -14.22 6.55 33.84
C ASP A 83 -15.32 6.85 34.87
N ALA A 84 -16.43 6.12 34.76
CA ALA A 84 -17.60 6.29 35.61
C ALA A 84 -17.36 5.69 37.00
N ASN A 85 -16.59 4.60 37.08
CA ASN A 85 -16.30 3.90 38.31
C ASN A 85 -15.12 4.51 39.11
N LYS A 86 -14.36 5.43 38.50
CA LYS A 86 -13.20 6.15 39.04
C LYS A 86 -12.01 5.26 39.41
N ASP A 87 -11.81 4.16 38.70
CA ASP A 87 -10.70 3.24 38.93
C ASP A 87 -9.41 3.62 38.16
N GLY A 88 -9.47 4.68 37.36
CA GLY A 88 -8.37 5.20 36.56
C GLY A 88 -8.11 4.42 35.28
N ARG A 89 -9.01 3.50 34.89
CA ARG A 89 -8.97 2.70 33.68
C ARG A 89 -10.33 2.78 32.98
N LEU A 90 -10.40 2.34 31.71
CA LEU A 90 -11.66 2.31 30.97
C LEU A 90 -12.04 0.89 30.61
N HIS A 91 -13.11 0.39 31.23
CA HIS A 91 -13.70 -0.90 30.88
C HIS A 91 -14.48 -0.80 29.57
N LEU A 92 -14.77 -1.94 28.93
CA LEU A 92 -15.47 -1.98 27.64
C LEU A 92 -16.77 -1.16 27.63
N ALA A 93 -17.55 -1.20 28.72
CA ALA A 93 -18.81 -0.44 28.82
C ALA A 93 -18.57 1.08 28.85
N GLU A 94 -17.56 1.53 29.59
CA GLU A 94 -17.16 2.94 29.71
C GLU A 94 -16.54 3.45 28.41
N PHE A 95 -15.71 2.64 27.77
CA PHE A 95 -15.15 2.93 26.45
C PHE A 95 -16.24 3.00 25.38
N THR A 96 -17.25 2.13 25.44
CA THR A 96 -18.38 2.15 24.49
C THR A 96 -19.15 3.46 24.62
N ALA A 97 -19.50 3.87 25.85
CA ALA A 97 -20.16 5.14 26.10
C ALA A 97 -19.30 6.34 25.65
N TYR A 98 -17.99 6.32 25.91
CA TYR A 98 -17.08 7.35 25.42
C TYR A 98 -17.02 7.42 23.89
N TYR A 99 -17.00 6.26 23.23
CA TYR A 99 -16.89 6.15 21.78
C TYR A 99 -18.17 6.60 21.06
N THR A 100 -19.34 6.30 21.62
CA THR A 100 -20.63 6.71 21.05
C THR A 100 -20.98 8.16 21.35
N ASP A 101 -20.70 8.64 22.56
CA ASP A 101 -21.29 9.90 23.03
C ASP A 101 -20.28 11.07 22.99
N CYS A 102 -19.02 10.81 23.33
CA CYS A 102 -18.01 11.85 23.50
C CYS A 102 -17.17 12.11 22.24
N LEU A 103 -16.83 11.06 21.47
CA LEU A 103 -16.02 11.20 20.25
C LEU A 103 -16.72 11.94 19.10
N PRO A 104 -18.02 11.73 18.81
CA PRO A 104 -18.69 12.41 17.70
C PRO A 104 -18.86 13.92 17.92
N ALA A 105 -19.01 14.36 19.18
CA ALA A 105 -19.11 15.77 19.54
C ALA A 105 -17.80 16.54 19.29
N LYS A 106 -16.65 15.85 19.31
CA LYS A 106 -15.33 16.43 19.00
C LYS A 106 -15.00 16.46 17.52
N ARG A 107 -15.74 15.72 16.69
CA ARG A 107 -15.59 15.68 15.22
C ARG A 107 -16.45 16.70 14.46
N ARG A 108 -17.37 17.42 15.13
CA ARG A 108 -18.18 18.48 14.50
C ARG A 108 -17.69 19.87 14.93
N PRO A 109 -17.41 20.79 14.00
CA PRO A 109 -17.40 22.22 14.33
C PRO A 109 -18.82 22.62 14.75
N LYS A 110 -18.97 23.37 15.84
CA LYS A 110 -20.26 23.87 16.33
C LYS A 110 -20.81 24.92 15.36
N GLU A 111 -21.86 24.58 14.61
CA GLU A 111 -22.74 25.56 13.97
C GLU A 111 -23.64 26.21 15.03
N ALA A 112 -23.66 27.54 15.05
CA ALA A 112 -24.55 28.33 15.89
C ALA A 112 -25.88 28.57 15.18
N ASP A 113 -26.95 28.37 15.95
CA ASP A 113 -28.36 28.58 15.66
C ASP A 113 -28.64 30.08 15.39
N GLU A 114 -29.21 30.43 14.22
CA GLU A 114 -29.63 31.80 13.89
C GLU A 114 -31.16 31.96 14.02
N GLY A 115 -31.57 32.93 14.86
CA GLY A 115 -32.91 33.53 14.82
C GLY A 115 -33.00 34.70 13.83
N PRO A 116 -34.22 35.10 13.40
CA PRO A 116 -34.41 35.91 12.20
C PRO A 116 -34.39 37.42 12.49
N GLY A 117 -33.77 38.20 11.60
CA GLY A 117 -33.80 39.67 11.66
C GLY A 117 -33.38 40.34 10.36
N SER A 118 -34.29 41.15 9.82
CA SER A 118 -34.24 41.89 8.54
C SER A 118 -33.14 42.95 8.41
N GLY A 119 -32.72 43.26 7.18
CA GLY A 119 -32.18 44.59 6.85
C GLY A 119 -31.27 44.66 5.63
N SER A 120 -31.74 45.30 4.56
CA SER A 120 -31.02 45.61 3.33
C SER A 120 -29.96 46.71 3.48
N GLY A 121 -28.81 46.57 2.81
CA GLY A 121 -27.97 47.69 2.36
C GLY A 121 -26.52 47.69 2.88
N HIS A 122 -25.56 47.58 1.94
CA HIS A 122 -24.10 47.86 1.99
C HIS A 122 -23.20 46.65 1.64
N HIS A 123 -22.86 46.51 0.35
CA HIS A 123 -22.08 45.38 -0.18
C HIS A 123 -20.60 45.70 -0.49
N GLN A 124 -20.14 46.95 -0.45
CA GLN A 124 -18.74 47.30 -0.77
C GLN A 124 -17.79 47.49 0.43
N GLN A 125 -18.31 47.70 1.65
CA GLN A 125 -17.48 47.77 2.86
C GLN A 125 -17.25 46.40 3.54
N ARG A 126 -18.11 45.41 3.26
CA ARG A 126 -17.99 44.06 3.83
C ARG A 126 -16.78 43.30 3.32
N THR A 127 -16.37 43.48 2.07
CA THR A 127 -15.23 42.74 1.50
C THR A 127 -13.88 43.22 2.02
N THR A 128 -13.71 44.52 2.29
CA THR A 128 -12.48 45.08 2.86
C THR A 128 -12.32 44.77 4.35
N ASP A 129 -13.41 44.82 5.13
CA ASP A 129 -13.37 44.50 6.55
C ASP A 129 -13.23 42.99 6.81
N PHE A 130 -13.77 42.16 5.91
CA PHE A 130 -13.65 40.70 5.97
C PHE A 130 -12.21 40.24 5.67
N MET A 131 -11.59 40.77 4.61
CA MET A 131 -10.17 40.51 4.30
C MET A 131 -9.25 40.89 5.47
N ALA A 132 -9.48 42.05 6.10
CA ALA A 132 -8.72 42.47 7.27
C ALA A 132 -8.92 41.57 8.51
N THR A 133 -10.09 40.94 8.63
CA THR A 133 -10.42 40.05 9.76
C THR A 133 -9.84 38.65 9.59
N SER A 134 -9.93 38.07 8.38
CA SER A 134 -9.32 36.76 8.09
C SER A 134 -7.78 36.83 8.12
N CYS A 135 -7.18 37.93 7.65
CA CYS A 135 -5.73 38.16 7.77
C CYS A 135 -5.26 38.28 9.22
N LYS A 136 -6.04 38.93 10.11
CA LYS A 136 -5.74 38.98 11.55
C LYS A 136 -5.77 37.59 12.18
N SER A 137 -6.75 36.75 11.82
CA SER A 137 -6.81 35.36 12.31
C SER A 137 -5.60 34.52 11.91
N ILE A 138 -5.07 34.69 10.69
CA ILE A 138 -3.84 34.00 10.24
C ILE A 138 -2.60 34.50 11.00
N HIS A 139 -2.52 35.81 11.28
CA HIS A 139 -1.38 36.39 12.02
C HIS A 139 -1.41 36.10 13.53
N HIS A 140 -2.59 35.99 14.14
CA HIS A 140 -2.75 35.73 15.58
C HIS A 140 -2.80 34.25 15.95
N ALA A 141 -2.82 33.34 14.96
CA ALA A 141 -2.71 31.91 15.20
C ALA A 141 -1.35 31.56 15.83
N SER A 142 -1.39 31.03 17.05
CA SER A 142 -0.23 30.75 17.90
C SER A 142 0.51 29.45 17.57
N SER A 143 -0.10 28.56 16.77
CA SER A 143 0.49 27.29 16.33
C SER A 143 0.48 27.16 14.80
N ALA A 144 1.35 26.30 14.26
CA ALA A 144 1.40 26.00 12.82
C ALA A 144 0.08 25.39 12.32
N GLU A 145 -0.56 24.54 13.12
CA GLU A 145 -1.86 23.92 12.84
C GLU A 145 -2.99 24.96 12.79
N ALA A 146 -2.98 25.93 13.71
CA ALA A 146 -3.99 27.00 13.71
C ALA A 146 -3.81 27.92 12.49
N LYS A 147 -2.58 28.14 12.03
CA LYS A 147 -2.30 28.87 10.79
C LYS A 147 -2.75 28.08 9.56
N GLU A 148 -2.48 26.79 9.51
CA GLU A 148 -2.93 25.91 8.43
C GLU A 148 -4.46 25.85 8.34
N ALA A 149 -5.15 25.69 9.48
CA ALA A 149 -6.60 25.72 9.55
C ALA A 149 -7.18 27.07 9.08
N ALA A 150 -6.60 28.19 9.53
CA ALA A 150 -7.03 29.52 9.10
C ALA A 150 -6.80 29.75 7.59
N LEU A 151 -5.68 29.22 7.05
CA LEU A 151 -5.39 29.28 5.62
C LEU A 151 -6.38 28.44 4.80
N LEU A 152 -6.72 27.24 5.27
CA LEU A 152 -7.70 26.37 4.62
C LEU A 152 -9.11 26.98 4.62
N THR A 153 -9.54 27.58 5.73
CA THR A 153 -10.82 28.30 5.81
C THR A 153 -10.84 29.46 4.83
N TYR A 154 -9.79 30.28 4.79
CA TYR A 154 -9.67 31.38 3.84
C TYR A 154 -9.72 30.90 2.36
N LEU A 155 -9.03 29.79 2.04
CA LEU A 155 -9.07 29.19 0.72
C LEU A 155 -10.44 28.57 0.36
N GLN A 156 -11.21 28.12 1.36
CA GLN A 156 -12.58 27.62 1.16
C GLN A 156 -13.57 28.77 0.93
N GLU A 157 -13.43 29.88 1.65
CA GLU A 157 -14.28 31.08 1.48
C GLU A 157 -14.04 31.78 0.15
N LEU A 158 -12.81 31.73 -0.38
CA LEU A 158 -12.52 32.14 -1.76
C LEU A 158 -13.26 31.28 -2.82
N ARG A 159 -13.78 30.10 -2.45
CA ARG A 159 -14.61 29.27 -3.35
C ARG A 159 -16.09 29.66 -3.34
N SER A 160 -16.57 30.53 -2.44
CA SER A 160 -18.01 30.83 -2.33
C SER A 160 -18.50 32.05 -3.12
N ASP A 161 -17.64 32.88 -3.69
CA ASP A 161 -18.09 34.08 -4.40
C ASP A 161 -18.41 33.86 -5.88
N VAL A 162 -19.48 34.54 -6.32
CA VAL A 162 -20.13 34.45 -7.63
C VAL A 162 -19.22 34.91 -8.76
N ALA A 163 -19.26 34.17 -9.88
CA ALA A 163 -18.48 34.41 -11.09
C ALA A 163 -18.68 35.84 -11.62
N SER A 164 -17.59 36.61 -11.68
CA SER A 164 -17.52 37.89 -12.39
C SER A 164 -16.98 37.64 -13.80
N ASP A 165 -17.72 38.11 -14.81
CA ASP A 165 -17.41 37.98 -16.24
C ASP A 165 -16.17 38.82 -16.61
N TYR A 166 -15.11 38.15 -17.05
CA TYR A 166 -13.81 38.73 -17.40
C TYR A 166 -13.59 38.88 -18.91
N SER A 167 -14.65 38.89 -19.72
CA SER A 167 -14.55 38.97 -21.18
C SER A 167 -13.98 40.29 -21.78
N LYS A 168 -13.49 41.25 -20.97
CA LYS A 168 -13.12 42.59 -21.49
C LYS A 168 -11.78 43.24 -21.03
N SER A 169 -10.86 42.54 -20.37
CA SER A 169 -9.61 43.20 -19.92
C SER A 169 -8.35 42.40 -20.23
N PHE A 170 -7.57 42.85 -21.23
CA PHE A 170 -6.30 42.23 -21.66
C PHE A 170 -5.04 42.82 -21.00
N ALA A 171 -5.21 43.71 -20.02
CA ALA A 171 -4.13 44.20 -19.18
C ALA A 171 -4.67 44.34 -17.75
N GLY A 172 -4.02 43.68 -16.79
CA GLY A 172 -4.41 43.72 -15.38
C GLY A 172 -4.58 45.17 -14.90
N THR A 173 -5.61 45.41 -14.11
CA THR A 173 -5.93 46.78 -13.67
C THR A 173 -4.92 47.22 -12.60
N ALA A 174 -4.77 48.53 -12.42
CA ALA A 174 -3.92 49.09 -11.37
C ALA A 174 -4.32 48.60 -9.96
N ALA A 175 -5.58 48.21 -9.77
CA ALA A 175 -6.08 47.61 -8.55
C ALA A 175 -5.53 46.18 -8.32
N ASP A 176 -5.39 45.38 -9.37
CA ASP A 176 -4.83 44.03 -9.29
C ASP A 176 -3.34 44.07 -8.94
N THR A 177 -2.59 45.01 -9.54
CA THR A 177 -1.17 45.23 -9.18
C THR A 177 -0.99 45.82 -7.79
N ALA A 178 -2.01 46.52 -7.26
CA ALA A 178 -2.03 47.01 -5.88
C ALA A 178 -2.39 45.88 -4.89
N LEU A 179 -3.29 44.96 -5.27
CA LEU A 179 -3.63 43.76 -4.52
C LEU A 179 -2.42 42.81 -4.40
N GLU A 180 -1.74 42.55 -5.51
CA GLU A 180 -0.51 41.74 -5.53
C GLU A 180 0.63 42.38 -4.71
N ARG A 181 0.79 43.71 -4.78
CA ARG A 181 1.74 44.46 -3.92
C ARG A 181 1.34 44.42 -2.45
N GLY A 182 0.05 44.53 -2.14
CA GLY A 182 -0.47 44.44 -0.78
C GLY A 182 -0.21 43.07 -0.15
N ILE A 183 -0.47 41.99 -0.89
CA ILE A 183 -0.17 40.61 -0.47
C ILE A 183 1.34 40.42 -0.25
N ALA A 184 2.18 40.92 -1.17
CA ALA A 184 3.63 40.82 -1.06
C ALA A 184 4.25 41.68 0.07
N GLN A 185 3.54 42.72 0.52
CA GLN A 185 3.96 43.61 1.60
C GLN A 185 3.48 43.11 2.96
N LEU A 186 2.29 42.51 3.05
CA LEU A 186 1.79 41.82 4.25
C LEU A 186 2.68 40.63 4.65
N MET A 187 3.25 39.92 3.67
CA MET A 187 4.12 38.77 3.91
C MET A 187 5.55 39.13 4.36
N ARG A 188 5.96 40.40 4.26
CA ARG A 188 7.35 40.84 4.56
C ARG A 188 7.59 41.34 5.99
N GLY A 189 6.58 41.39 6.85
CA GLY A 189 6.72 41.59 8.30
C GLY A 189 7.63 42.76 8.72
N GLY A 190 7.12 43.99 8.69
CA GLY A 190 7.80 45.15 9.27
C GLY A 190 7.00 45.77 10.40
N ILE A 191 7.53 45.73 11.63
CA ILE A 191 7.21 46.67 12.70
C ILE A 191 8.54 47.22 13.23
N GLN A 192 8.70 48.54 13.16
CA GLN A 192 9.71 49.28 13.92
C GLN A 192 9.13 49.64 15.29
N ASP A 193 9.99 49.52 16.30
CA ASP A 193 9.98 50.09 17.65
C ASP A 193 8.91 49.66 18.68
N ALA A 194 9.34 48.82 19.63
CA ALA A 194 9.17 49.06 21.08
C ALA A 194 10.07 48.11 21.90
N GLU A 195 10.89 48.73 22.74
CA GLU A 195 11.83 48.12 23.68
C GLU A 195 11.17 47.42 24.89
N GLN A 196 11.95 46.48 25.47
CA GLN A 196 11.96 46.00 26.87
C GLN A 196 10.82 45.10 27.37
N LEU A 197 11.12 43.81 27.48
CA LEU A 197 11.09 43.06 28.74
C LEU A 197 11.82 41.72 28.58
N ALA A 198 12.90 41.56 29.34
CA ALA A 198 13.75 40.38 29.36
C ALA A 198 13.19 39.30 30.29
N PHE A 199 13.14 38.05 29.82
CA PHE A 199 13.21 36.85 30.67
C PHE A 199 14.07 35.78 29.96
N PRO A 200 14.86 34.99 30.70
CA PRO A 200 15.87 34.11 30.11
C PRO A 200 15.24 32.77 29.69
N VAL A 201 15.38 32.41 28.42
CA VAL A 201 15.14 31.03 27.96
C VAL A 201 16.45 30.27 28.01
N MET A 202 16.46 29.17 28.76
CA MET A 202 17.54 28.20 28.81
C MET A 202 17.88 27.67 27.42
N ALA A 203 19.16 27.74 27.07
CA ALA A 203 19.73 27.16 25.88
C ALA A 203 19.65 25.61 25.90
N CYS A 204 19.16 25.02 24.81
CA CYS A 204 19.41 23.63 24.47
C CYS A 204 20.68 23.57 23.60
N PRO A 205 21.75 22.83 23.98
CA PRO A 205 23.03 22.90 23.30
C PRO A 205 23.16 21.78 22.25
N CYS A 206 22.76 22.04 20.99
CA CYS A 206 23.24 21.27 19.83
C CYS A 206 22.76 21.78 18.46
N GLN A 207 23.03 23.04 18.07
CA GLN A 207 22.95 23.41 16.65
C GLN A 207 24.10 24.33 16.23
N LEU A 208 24.86 23.89 15.24
CA LEU A 208 25.80 24.71 14.49
C LEU A 208 25.00 25.73 13.65
N PRO A 209 25.46 26.99 13.52
CA PRO A 209 24.76 28.01 12.75
C PRO A 209 25.11 27.92 11.26
N GLY A 210 24.13 27.55 10.44
CA GLY A 210 24.17 27.59 8.98
C GLY A 210 23.13 26.63 8.39
N ASP A 211 22.22 27.13 7.56
CA ASP A 211 21.11 26.42 6.87
C ASP A 211 19.78 26.23 7.64
N THR A 212 19.32 27.27 8.34
CA THR A 212 17.94 27.35 8.85
C THR A 212 16.88 27.57 7.77
N GLU A 213 17.25 28.02 6.55
CA GLU A 213 16.29 28.18 5.45
C GLU A 213 16.01 26.86 4.72
N HIS A 214 17.05 26.07 4.44
CA HIS A 214 16.88 24.81 3.73
C HIS A 214 16.10 23.76 4.55
N THR A 215 16.25 23.80 5.88
CA THR A 215 15.46 22.97 6.81
C THR A 215 13.97 23.37 6.87
N LYS A 216 13.63 24.64 6.62
CA LYS A 216 12.23 25.11 6.53
C LYS A 216 11.56 24.71 5.22
N GLU A 217 12.30 24.66 4.12
CA GLU A 217 11.82 24.16 2.83
C GLU A 217 11.51 22.66 2.87
N CYS A 218 12.29 21.87 3.61
CA CYS A 218 12.10 20.42 3.68
C CYS A 218 10.92 19.95 4.56
N THR A 219 10.32 20.83 5.38
CA THR A 219 9.32 20.45 6.39
C THR A 219 7.88 20.87 6.07
N GLY A 220 7.66 21.66 5.00
CA GLY A 220 6.32 22.10 4.62
C GLY A 220 5.71 21.23 3.53
N LYS A 221 4.39 21.29 3.41
CA LYS A 221 3.63 20.63 2.33
C LYS A 221 3.17 21.68 1.34
N TRP A 222 2.99 21.28 0.09
CA TRP A 222 2.39 22.13 -0.93
C TRP A 222 0.88 21.88 -0.98
N LEU A 223 0.08 22.94 -0.80
CA LEU A 223 -1.37 22.93 -0.97
C LEU A 223 -1.74 23.40 -2.38
N ARG A 224 -2.80 22.84 -2.97
CA ARG A 224 -3.34 23.26 -4.28
C ARG A 224 -4.70 23.92 -4.12
N ALA A 225 -4.82 25.13 -4.64
CA ALA A 225 -6.08 25.86 -4.76
C ALA A 225 -6.36 26.19 -6.23
N LEU A 226 -7.60 26.04 -6.69
CA LEU A 226 -7.99 26.49 -8.03
C LEU A 226 -8.37 27.96 -7.94
N ASN A 227 -7.64 28.83 -8.64
CA ASN A 227 -8.06 30.21 -8.82
C ASN A 227 -9.19 30.24 -9.85
N ARG A 228 -10.43 30.46 -9.38
CA ARG A 228 -11.62 30.51 -10.25
C ARG A 228 -11.59 31.65 -11.27
N GLN A 229 -10.88 32.74 -10.99
CA GLN A 229 -10.83 33.90 -11.88
C GLN A 229 -9.94 33.64 -13.11
N SER A 230 -8.83 32.92 -12.94
CA SER A 230 -7.90 32.62 -14.03
C SER A 230 -8.02 31.20 -14.58
N GLY A 231 -8.72 30.30 -13.86
CA GLY A 231 -8.74 28.88 -14.17
C GLY A 231 -7.40 28.16 -13.90
N CYS A 232 -6.41 28.85 -13.33
CA CYS A 232 -5.11 28.27 -13.01
C CYS A 232 -5.06 27.73 -11.58
N TYR A 233 -4.30 26.65 -11.38
CA TYR A 233 -3.97 26.20 -10.03
C TYR A 233 -2.90 27.08 -9.42
N LEU A 234 -3.10 27.45 -8.15
CA LEU A 234 -2.11 28.07 -7.29
C LEU A 234 -1.61 27.02 -6.29
N TYR A 235 -0.30 26.96 -6.12
CA TYR A 235 0.35 26.09 -5.15
C TYR A 235 0.95 26.94 -4.05
N VAL A 236 0.61 26.62 -2.79
CA VAL A 236 1.04 27.38 -1.61
C VAL A 236 1.81 26.44 -0.69
N HIS A 237 3.06 26.76 -0.38
CA HIS A 237 3.86 25.98 0.55
C HIS A 237 3.51 26.36 2.00
N THR A 238 3.11 25.42 2.84
CA THR A 238 2.58 25.72 4.20
C THR A 238 3.58 26.41 5.12
N ASN A 239 4.87 26.10 5.01
CA ASN A 239 5.89 26.68 5.91
C ASN A 239 6.51 27.98 5.38
N THR A 240 6.91 28.02 4.11
CA THR A 240 7.55 29.18 3.49
C THR A 240 6.55 30.21 2.96
N ASN A 241 5.28 29.84 2.84
CA ASN A 241 4.22 30.63 2.21
C ASN A 241 4.52 31.07 0.77
N VAL A 242 5.45 30.38 0.10
CA VAL A 242 5.73 30.61 -1.32
C VAL A 242 4.50 30.20 -2.12
N VAL A 243 4.02 31.12 -2.96
CA VAL A 243 2.91 30.89 -3.89
C VAL A 243 3.47 30.81 -5.30
N THR A 244 3.15 29.76 -6.04
CA THR A 244 3.54 29.60 -7.44
C THR A 244 2.35 29.13 -8.28
N SER A 245 2.24 29.65 -9.50
CA SER A 245 1.29 29.18 -10.52
C SER A 245 1.78 27.94 -11.27
N LYS A 246 3.09 27.65 -11.19
CA LYS A 246 3.69 26.42 -11.73
C LYS A 246 3.72 25.37 -10.63
N ARG A 247 3.33 24.13 -10.98
CA ARG A 247 3.40 22.97 -10.09
C ARG A 247 4.82 22.82 -9.52
N PRO A 248 5.02 22.96 -8.20
CA PRO A 248 6.32 22.80 -7.57
C PRO A 248 6.81 21.36 -7.65
N CYS A 249 8.14 21.19 -7.73
CA CYS A 249 8.76 19.89 -7.50
C CYS A 249 8.45 19.42 -6.08
N GLY A 250 7.87 18.23 -5.94
CA GLY A 250 7.46 17.67 -4.64
C GLY A 250 6.01 17.93 -4.23
N PHE A 251 5.18 18.58 -5.06
CA PHE A 251 3.73 18.66 -4.80
C PHE A 251 3.05 17.27 -4.88
N TYR A 252 2.43 16.88 -3.77
CA TYR A 252 1.66 15.64 -3.61
C TYR A 252 0.18 15.90 -3.93
N ASP A 253 -0.36 15.21 -4.94
CA ASP A 253 -1.78 15.28 -5.29
C ASP A 253 -2.48 13.96 -4.93
N PRO A 254 -3.32 13.92 -3.88
CA PRO A 254 -3.95 12.68 -3.44
C PRO A 254 -4.92 12.07 -4.47
N GLU A 255 -5.53 12.88 -5.35
CA GLU A 255 -6.40 12.36 -6.41
C GLU A 255 -5.59 11.77 -7.56
N GLU A 256 -4.51 12.45 -7.94
CA GLU A 256 -3.57 11.93 -8.93
C GLU A 256 -2.89 10.67 -8.40
N GLU A 257 -2.60 10.58 -7.10
CA GLU A 257 -2.05 9.39 -6.48
C GLU A 257 -3.05 8.24 -6.45
N ARG A 258 -4.31 8.46 -6.12
CA ARG A 258 -5.34 7.42 -6.25
C ARG A 258 -5.49 6.96 -7.70
N ARG A 259 -5.52 7.89 -8.65
CA ARG A 259 -5.60 7.57 -10.08
C ARG A 259 -4.36 6.81 -10.55
N ASN A 260 -3.17 7.24 -10.14
CA ASN A 260 -1.91 6.58 -10.44
C ASN A 260 -1.80 5.23 -9.75
N ALA A 261 -2.33 5.08 -8.53
CA ALA A 261 -2.41 3.81 -7.81
C ALA A 261 -3.35 2.85 -8.54
N LEU A 262 -4.49 3.34 -9.04
CA LEU A 262 -5.39 2.56 -9.88
C LEU A 262 -4.72 2.18 -11.21
N LEU A 263 -4.02 3.11 -11.86
CA LEU A 263 -3.25 2.85 -13.08
C LEU A 263 -2.03 1.96 -12.84
N LEU A 264 -1.44 1.98 -11.64
CA LEU A 264 -0.37 1.07 -11.20
C LEU A 264 -0.94 -0.33 -10.96
N ALA A 265 -2.13 -0.43 -10.33
CA ALA A 265 -2.81 -1.68 -10.07
C ALA A 265 -3.31 -2.36 -11.35
N VAL A 266 -3.90 -1.58 -12.26
CA VAL A 266 -4.30 -2.03 -13.61
C VAL A 266 -3.07 -2.21 -14.50
N GLY A 267 -1.99 -1.49 -14.20
CA GLY A 267 -0.77 -1.48 -14.97
C GLY A 267 -1.03 -0.92 -16.38
N GLU A 268 -1.35 0.35 -16.52
CA GLU A 268 -1.35 0.99 -17.83
C GLU A 268 -0.66 2.33 -17.73
N TYR A 269 0.64 2.32 -18.02
CA TYR A 269 1.35 3.53 -18.41
C TYR A 269 1.57 3.44 -19.93
N PRO A 270 0.71 4.05 -20.76
CA PRO A 270 0.74 3.85 -22.21
C PRO A 270 2.05 4.30 -22.86
N SER A 271 2.87 5.11 -22.18
CA SER A 271 4.17 5.56 -22.65
C SER A 271 5.35 4.62 -22.35
N PHE A 272 5.16 3.57 -21.55
CA PHE A 272 6.24 2.68 -21.13
C PHE A 272 6.00 1.24 -21.58
N THR A 273 7.06 0.58 -22.07
CA THR A 273 7.05 -0.87 -22.20
C THR A 273 6.86 -1.47 -20.81
N SER A 274 5.93 -2.40 -20.64
CA SER A 274 5.73 -3.06 -19.36
C SER A 274 5.89 -4.56 -19.46
N CYS A 275 6.43 -5.17 -18.42
CA CYS A 275 6.61 -6.60 -18.36
C CYS A 275 6.28 -7.15 -16.97
N PHE A 276 5.82 -8.40 -16.93
CA PHE A 276 5.80 -9.18 -15.71
C PHE A 276 7.16 -9.79 -15.43
N LEU A 277 7.44 -10.05 -14.16
CA LEU A 277 8.72 -10.60 -13.73
C LEU A 277 9.03 -11.96 -14.40
N GLU A 278 7.99 -12.76 -14.72
CA GLU A 278 8.15 -14.01 -15.46
C GLU A 278 8.70 -13.84 -16.88
N ASN A 279 8.36 -12.73 -17.54
CA ASN A 279 8.73 -12.44 -18.93
C ASN A 279 9.87 -11.42 -19.03
N LEU A 280 10.50 -11.08 -17.90
CA LEU A 280 11.50 -10.01 -17.84
C LEU A 280 12.69 -10.26 -18.77
N ASP A 281 13.15 -11.50 -18.88
CA ASP A 281 14.32 -11.85 -19.72
C ASP A 281 14.04 -11.67 -21.22
N ASP A 282 12.85 -12.03 -21.66
CA ASP A 282 12.41 -11.89 -23.05
C ASP A 282 12.20 -10.41 -23.39
N VAL A 283 11.54 -9.65 -22.52
CA VAL A 283 11.36 -8.20 -22.76
C VAL A 283 12.68 -7.45 -22.76
N VAL A 284 13.65 -7.84 -21.92
CA VAL A 284 15.01 -7.27 -21.99
C VAL A 284 15.68 -7.58 -23.33
N ARG A 285 15.51 -8.80 -23.85
CA ARG A 285 16.04 -9.19 -25.17
C ARG A 285 15.39 -8.36 -26.27
N ASP A 286 14.07 -8.24 -26.26
CA ASP A 286 13.29 -7.54 -27.27
C ASP A 286 13.61 -6.05 -27.29
N VAL A 287 13.70 -5.40 -26.12
CA VAL A 287 14.09 -3.98 -26.03
C VAL A 287 15.49 -3.73 -26.59
N ILE A 288 16.45 -4.62 -26.30
CA ILE A 288 17.81 -4.51 -26.85
C ILE A 288 17.80 -4.72 -28.36
N ALA A 289 17.04 -5.68 -28.87
CA ALA A 289 16.97 -6.01 -30.29
C ALA A 289 16.25 -4.92 -31.11
N GLU A 290 15.07 -4.48 -30.66
CA GLU A 290 14.20 -3.55 -31.38
C GLU A 290 14.67 -2.10 -31.26
N HIS A 291 15.05 -1.66 -30.06
CA HIS A 291 15.41 -0.27 -29.81
C HIS A 291 16.93 -0.04 -29.84
N GLY A 292 17.74 -1.10 -29.69
CA GLY A 292 19.19 -0.95 -29.58
C GLY A 292 19.62 -0.16 -28.35
N LYS A 293 18.81 -0.23 -27.29
CA LYS A 293 18.94 0.53 -26.04
C LYS A 293 19.04 -0.41 -24.85
N THR A 294 19.65 0.05 -23.75
CA THR A 294 19.73 -0.72 -22.50
C THR A 294 18.44 -0.54 -21.71
N PRO A 295 17.73 -1.60 -21.30
CA PRO A 295 16.53 -1.48 -20.50
C PRO A 295 16.79 -0.84 -19.13
N LEU A 296 15.99 0.14 -18.74
CA LEU A 296 15.89 0.69 -17.39
C LEU A 296 14.62 0.16 -16.74
N LEU A 297 14.78 -0.87 -15.93
CA LEU A 297 13.74 -1.55 -15.17
C LEU A 297 13.29 -0.67 -14.00
N LEU A 298 12.05 -0.19 -14.07
CA LEU A 298 11.37 0.62 -13.06
C LEU A 298 10.38 -0.26 -12.32
N THR A 299 10.48 -0.39 -11.00
CA THR A 299 9.63 -1.32 -10.23
C THR A 299 8.47 -0.65 -9.51
N GLY A 300 8.56 0.66 -9.23
CA GLY A 300 7.47 1.44 -8.62
C GLY A 300 7.15 1.18 -7.17
N SER A 301 7.56 0.03 -6.61
CA SER A 301 7.51 -0.23 -5.17
C SER A 301 8.75 -0.98 -4.70
N GLU A 302 9.07 -0.82 -3.42
CA GLU A 302 10.15 -1.56 -2.75
C GLU A 302 9.89 -3.07 -2.76
N GLU A 303 8.63 -3.49 -2.71
CA GLU A 303 8.23 -4.88 -2.79
C GLU A 303 8.56 -5.50 -4.15
N VAL A 304 8.14 -4.84 -5.24
CA VAL A 304 8.42 -5.30 -6.62
C VAL A 304 9.93 -5.31 -6.85
N PHE A 305 10.64 -4.30 -6.30
CA PHE A 305 12.09 -4.24 -6.33
C PHE A 305 12.73 -5.44 -5.64
N ALA A 306 12.34 -5.74 -4.40
CA ALA A 306 12.85 -6.87 -3.64
C ALA A 306 12.54 -8.21 -4.33
N GLU A 307 11.33 -8.38 -4.87
CA GLU A 307 10.94 -9.56 -5.64
C GLU A 307 11.77 -9.72 -6.91
N THR A 308 12.04 -8.62 -7.61
CA THR A 308 12.89 -8.61 -8.81
C THR A 308 14.33 -9.01 -8.45
N LEU A 309 14.86 -8.49 -7.34
CA LEU A 309 16.19 -8.87 -6.84
C LEU A 309 16.26 -10.35 -6.45
N GLU A 310 15.24 -10.88 -5.78
CA GLU A 310 15.17 -12.31 -5.45
C GLU A 310 15.09 -13.17 -6.71
N TRP A 311 14.26 -12.78 -7.68
CA TRP A 311 14.12 -13.49 -8.95
C TRP A 311 15.44 -13.54 -9.71
N LEU A 312 16.18 -12.43 -9.79
CA LEU A 312 17.51 -12.40 -10.42
C LEU A 312 18.53 -13.33 -9.73
N LYS A 313 18.38 -13.56 -8.42
CA LYS A 313 19.23 -14.46 -7.62
C LYS A 313 18.83 -15.94 -7.74
N GLN A 314 17.70 -16.28 -8.36
CA GLN A 314 17.30 -17.68 -8.53
C GLN A 314 18.21 -18.39 -9.53
N PRO A 315 18.54 -19.67 -9.31
CA PRO A 315 19.30 -20.45 -10.28
C PRO A 315 18.46 -20.76 -11.53
N VAL A 316 19.08 -20.75 -12.71
CA VAL A 316 18.48 -21.18 -13.98
C VAL A 316 18.86 -22.63 -14.23
N GLY A 317 17.85 -23.50 -14.27
CA GLY A 317 17.97 -24.90 -14.67
C GLY A 317 18.47 -25.84 -13.58
N ALA A 318 18.27 -27.15 -13.81
CA ALA A 318 18.89 -28.20 -13.02
C ALA A 318 20.41 -28.13 -13.23
N PHE A 319 21.17 -28.22 -12.13
CA PHE A 319 22.63 -28.18 -12.07
C PHE A 319 23.31 -28.60 -13.39
N CYS A 320 23.81 -27.62 -14.14
CA CYS A 320 24.77 -27.90 -15.21
C CYS A 320 25.95 -28.68 -14.60
N LYS A 321 26.54 -29.62 -15.35
CA LYS A 321 27.69 -30.45 -14.89
C LYS A 321 28.87 -29.62 -14.38
N GLN A 322 28.92 -28.33 -14.70
CA GLN A 322 29.80 -27.36 -14.06
C GLN A 322 29.26 -27.04 -12.66
N LYS A 323 29.97 -27.44 -11.59
CA LYS A 323 29.64 -27.36 -10.15
C LYS A 323 29.22 -25.97 -9.58
N LYS A 324 28.87 -24.97 -10.39
CA LYS A 324 28.42 -23.65 -9.96
C LYS A 324 27.02 -23.37 -10.52
N PRO A 325 26.04 -22.96 -9.69
CA PRO A 325 24.71 -22.60 -10.18
C PRO A 325 24.81 -21.43 -11.17
N LEU A 326 24.12 -21.58 -12.30
CA LEU A 326 23.83 -20.48 -13.21
C LEU A 326 22.72 -19.65 -12.55
N PHE A 327 22.88 -18.35 -12.44
CA PHE A 327 21.83 -17.47 -11.90
C PHE A 327 21.06 -16.82 -13.04
N ARG A 328 19.78 -16.45 -12.80
CA ARG A 328 18.96 -15.71 -13.76
C ARG A 328 19.60 -14.39 -14.15
N GLY A 329 20.23 -13.71 -13.19
CA GLY A 329 21.05 -12.54 -13.47
C GLY A 329 22.22 -12.32 -12.52
N TYR A 330 23.14 -11.47 -12.95
CA TYR A 330 24.29 -10.99 -12.17
C TYR A 330 24.02 -9.58 -11.68
N LEU A 331 23.71 -9.45 -10.39
CA LEU A 331 23.38 -8.17 -9.77
C LEU A 331 24.63 -7.37 -9.38
N VAL A 332 24.85 -6.21 -9.99
CA VAL A 332 25.88 -5.23 -9.62
C VAL A 332 25.27 -4.19 -8.68
N ASP A 333 25.62 -4.25 -7.40
CA ASP A 333 25.19 -3.27 -6.40
C ASP A 333 26.04 -2.00 -6.50
N THR A 334 25.40 -0.87 -6.78
CA THR A 334 26.07 0.44 -6.91
C THR A 334 25.91 1.33 -5.67
N ARG A 335 25.21 0.87 -4.61
CA ARG A 335 25.04 1.64 -3.37
C ARG A 335 26.36 2.13 -2.76
N PRO A 336 27.42 1.30 -2.66
CA PRO A 336 28.72 1.79 -2.18
C PRO A 336 29.32 2.89 -3.06
N MET A 337 29.00 2.89 -4.35
CA MET A 337 29.50 3.88 -5.30
C MET A 337 28.73 5.20 -5.22
N ALA A 338 27.43 5.15 -4.93
CA ALA A 338 26.58 6.31 -4.73
C ALA A 338 26.85 6.98 -3.37
N LEU A 339 26.74 6.20 -2.30
CA LEU A 339 26.73 6.68 -0.92
C LEU A 339 28.14 6.86 -0.33
N GLY A 340 29.15 6.22 -0.94
CA GLY A 340 30.53 6.22 -0.46
C GLY A 340 30.79 5.27 0.71
N ALA A 341 32.06 5.15 1.07
CA ALA A 341 32.55 4.19 2.07
C ALA A 341 32.10 4.52 3.50
N SER A 342 31.87 5.80 3.82
CA SER A 342 31.45 6.23 5.16
C SER A 342 30.06 5.70 5.53
N ARG A 343 29.14 5.61 4.56
CA ARG A 343 27.76 5.12 4.80
C ARG A 343 27.62 3.62 4.62
N THR A 344 28.41 3.01 3.74
CA THR A 344 28.28 1.58 3.38
C THR A 344 29.31 0.68 4.03
N GLY A 345 30.40 1.22 4.58
CA GLY A 345 31.54 0.46 5.08
C GLY A 345 32.38 -0.20 3.98
N VAL A 346 32.02 -0.04 2.70
CA VAL A 346 32.70 -0.66 1.57
C VAL A 346 33.51 0.39 0.81
N LYS A 347 34.81 0.13 0.62
CA LYS A 347 35.67 1.02 -0.17
C LYS A 347 35.20 1.05 -1.63
N LEU A 348 35.23 2.24 -2.23
CA LEU A 348 34.80 2.48 -3.60
C LEU A 348 35.54 1.58 -4.61
N GLU A 349 36.84 1.36 -4.40
CA GLU A 349 37.66 0.48 -5.24
C GLU A 349 37.25 -0.99 -5.16
N ASP A 350 36.90 -1.47 -3.97
CA ASP A 350 36.49 -2.86 -3.77
C ASP A 350 35.11 -3.12 -4.39
N SER A 351 34.21 -2.14 -4.28
CA SER A 351 32.92 -2.15 -4.98
C SER A 351 33.10 -2.16 -6.51
N ALA A 352 34.00 -1.33 -7.05
CA ALA A 352 34.29 -1.30 -8.49
C ALA A 352 34.91 -2.61 -8.99
N LYS A 353 35.83 -3.22 -8.22
CA LYS A 353 36.39 -4.55 -8.51
C LYS A 353 35.32 -5.63 -8.48
N ALA A 354 34.41 -5.61 -7.50
CA ALA A 354 33.31 -6.55 -7.40
C ALA A 354 32.34 -6.41 -8.58
N ALA A 355 32.01 -5.18 -8.99
CA ALA A 355 31.20 -4.88 -10.16
C ALA A 355 31.84 -5.42 -11.44
N LYS A 356 33.14 -5.14 -11.66
CA LYS A 356 33.92 -5.69 -12.78
C LYS A 356 33.87 -7.21 -12.80
N ALA A 357 34.11 -7.87 -11.65
CA ALA A 357 34.10 -9.32 -11.56
C ALA A 357 32.74 -9.94 -11.94
N LYS A 358 31.64 -9.32 -11.52
CA LYS A 358 30.28 -9.74 -11.87
C LYS A 358 29.97 -9.53 -13.35
N LEU A 359 30.32 -8.37 -13.91
CA LEU A 359 30.19 -8.10 -15.35
C LEU A 359 31.00 -9.08 -16.20
N CYS A 360 32.28 -9.29 -15.87
CA CYS A 360 33.12 -10.26 -16.57
C CYS A 360 32.54 -11.67 -16.51
N ARG A 361 31.96 -12.07 -15.38
CA ARG A 361 31.31 -13.37 -15.24
C ARG A 361 30.05 -13.47 -16.10
N ALA A 362 29.19 -12.46 -16.07
CA ALA A 362 28.01 -12.38 -16.92
C ALA A 362 28.36 -12.45 -18.41
N LEU A 363 29.42 -11.74 -18.81
CA LEU A 363 29.90 -11.70 -20.19
C LEU A 363 30.48 -13.04 -20.67
N ARG A 364 31.19 -13.76 -19.80
CA ARG A 364 31.74 -15.10 -20.13
C ARG A 364 30.67 -16.17 -20.26
N VAL A 365 29.64 -16.08 -19.42
CA VAL A 365 28.55 -17.07 -19.37
C VAL A 365 27.46 -16.76 -20.39
N GLY A 366 27.30 -15.49 -20.77
CA GLY A 366 26.18 -14.97 -21.55
C GLY A 366 24.88 -15.05 -20.75
N GLY A 367 24.72 -14.10 -19.85
CA GLY A 367 23.51 -13.94 -19.07
C GLY A 367 23.13 -12.48 -18.91
N LEU A 368 22.03 -12.25 -18.21
CA LEU A 368 21.57 -10.91 -17.85
C LEU A 368 22.44 -10.36 -16.72
N CYS A 369 23.08 -9.21 -16.91
CA CYS A 369 23.69 -8.43 -15.84
C CYS A 369 22.78 -7.25 -15.51
N VAL A 370 22.46 -7.08 -14.23
CA VAL A 370 21.57 -6.02 -13.76
C VAL A 370 22.35 -5.06 -12.87
N VAL A 371 22.40 -3.79 -13.25
CA VAL A 371 23.02 -2.73 -12.45
C VAL A 371 21.95 -2.11 -11.56
N GLU A 372 22.04 -2.37 -10.25
CA GLU A 372 21.14 -1.80 -9.26
C GLU A 372 21.50 -0.34 -9.05
N VAL A 373 20.60 0.57 -9.42
CA VAL A 373 20.70 2.00 -9.17
C VAL A 373 19.84 2.28 -7.95
N ALA A 374 20.50 2.68 -6.86
CA ALA A 374 19.86 3.04 -5.60
C ALA A 374 18.86 4.21 -5.78
N ASP A 375 18.13 4.56 -4.72
CA ASP A 375 17.17 5.67 -4.70
C ASP A 375 17.77 7.02 -5.15
N GLN A 376 19.09 7.15 -5.07
CA GLN A 376 19.83 8.23 -5.69
C GLN A 376 20.81 7.66 -6.70
N PRO A 377 20.59 7.87 -8.02
CA PRO A 377 21.55 7.47 -9.01
C PRO A 377 22.89 8.18 -8.71
N PRO A 378 24.01 7.45 -8.58
CA PRO A 378 25.29 8.13 -8.56
C PRO A 378 25.44 8.94 -9.85
N HIS A 379 26.16 10.06 -9.79
CA HIS A 379 26.71 10.68 -10.99
C HIS A 379 27.73 9.73 -11.63
N PHE A 380 27.25 8.68 -12.31
CA PHE A 380 28.05 7.56 -12.77
C PHE A 380 29.15 8.06 -13.71
N ALA A 381 28.81 8.96 -14.64
CA ALA A 381 29.77 9.53 -15.57
C ALA A 381 30.94 10.19 -14.84
N GLU A 382 30.66 11.05 -13.85
CA GLU A 382 31.69 11.87 -13.19
C GLU A 382 32.44 11.14 -12.08
N ARG A 383 31.72 10.40 -11.22
CA ARG A 383 32.30 9.81 -10.01
C ARG A 383 32.84 8.40 -10.25
N ILE A 384 32.23 7.64 -11.15
CA ILE A 384 32.52 6.21 -11.32
C ILE A 384 33.28 5.98 -12.61
N CYS A 385 32.70 6.32 -13.77
CA CYS A 385 33.28 6.03 -15.07
C CYS A 385 34.57 6.82 -15.33
N LYS A 386 34.68 8.10 -14.92
CA LYS A 386 35.96 8.84 -15.04
C LYS A 386 37.07 8.25 -14.17
N ARG A 387 36.78 7.89 -12.92
CA ARG A 387 37.79 7.40 -11.96
C ARG A 387 38.14 5.92 -12.15
N PHE A 388 37.17 5.11 -12.57
CA PHE A 388 37.29 3.65 -12.69
C PHE A 388 36.95 3.17 -14.11
N TYR A 389 37.32 3.95 -15.13
CA TYR A 389 37.06 3.64 -16.53
C TYR A 389 37.44 2.19 -16.91
N ASN A 390 38.60 1.72 -16.42
CA ASN A 390 39.13 0.37 -16.68
C ASN A 390 38.36 -0.76 -15.94
N MET A 391 37.49 -0.41 -15.01
CA MET A 391 36.68 -1.36 -14.23
C MET A 391 35.21 -1.33 -14.61
N PHE A 392 34.70 -0.15 -14.99
CA PHE A 392 33.29 0.05 -15.30
C PHE A 392 33.14 1.12 -16.41
N PRO A 393 33.43 0.75 -17.67
CA PRO A 393 33.38 1.69 -18.80
C PRO A 393 31.94 2.11 -19.05
N VAL A 394 31.70 3.40 -19.31
CA VAL A 394 30.34 3.93 -19.56
C VAL A 394 29.70 3.31 -20.80
N GLN A 395 30.53 2.85 -21.74
CA GLN A 395 30.13 2.15 -22.96
C GLN A 395 29.41 0.83 -22.68
N VAL A 396 29.50 0.28 -21.46
CA VAL A 396 28.74 -0.92 -21.07
C VAL A 396 27.22 -0.70 -21.24
N PHE A 397 26.74 0.53 -21.07
CA PHE A 397 25.32 0.90 -21.21
C PHE A 397 24.89 1.15 -22.66
N ASP A 398 25.81 1.03 -23.63
CA ASP A 398 25.48 1.07 -25.05
C ASP A 398 25.63 -0.33 -25.66
N PRO A 399 24.52 -1.02 -25.96
CA PRO A 399 24.55 -2.32 -26.62
C PRO A 399 25.30 -2.29 -27.97
N LYS A 400 25.38 -1.12 -28.63
CA LYS A 400 26.03 -0.93 -29.94
C LYS A 400 27.51 -0.58 -29.84
N ALA A 401 28.01 -0.23 -28.65
CA ALA A 401 29.41 0.16 -28.49
C ALA A 401 30.34 -1.02 -28.75
N LYS A 402 31.32 -0.82 -29.63
CA LYS A 402 32.37 -1.80 -29.93
C LYS A 402 33.60 -1.54 -29.03
N GLY A 403 34.44 -2.55 -28.85
CA GLY A 403 35.73 -2.42 -28.17
C GLY A 403 35.70 -2.52 -26.64
N TRP A 404 34.66 -2.03 -25.96
CA TRP A 404 34.64 -2.00 -24.49
C TRP A 404 34.74 -3.39 -23.83
N ARG A 405 34.27 -4.43 -24.51
CA ARG A 405 34.40 -5.83 -24.03
C ARG A 405 35.86 -6.25 -23.90
N LYS A 406 36.72 -5.84 -24.85
CA LYS A 406 38.16 -6.10 -24.82
C LYS A 406 38.81 -5.37 -23.66
N ASP A 407 38.46 -4.11 -23.46
CA ASP A 407 38.99 -3.28 -22.37
C ASP A 407 38.61 -3.84 -21.00
N LEU A 408 37.37 -4.35 -20.86
CA LEU A 408 36.88 -4.92 -19.61
C LEU A 408 37.51 -6.28 -19.30
N LEU A 409 37.58 -7.17 -20.31
CA LEU A 409 38.11 -8.54 -20.16
C LEU A 409 39.64 -8.60 -20.12
N GLY A 410 40.32 -7.64 -20.75
CA GLY A 410 41.77 -7.65 -20.97
C GLY A 410 42.22 -8.61 -22.09
N PHE A 411 41.28 -9.25 -22.80
CA PHE A 411 41.54 -10.11 -23.95
C PHE A 411 40.40 -10.01 -24.96
N ASP A 412 40.68 -10.34 -26.22
CA ASP A 412 39.66 -10.34 -27.26
C ASP A 412 38.63 -11.45 -26.96
N PRO A 413 37.32 -11.13 -26.88
CA PRO A 413 36.30 -12.16 -26.75
C PRO A 413 36.40 -13.14 -27.93
N PRO A 414 36.09 -14.44 -27.73
CA PRO A 414 36.18 -15.43 -28.80
C PRO A 414 35.39 -14.96 -30.02
N SER A 415 36.01 -15.08 -31.20
CA SER A 415 35.57 -14.48 -32.47
C SER A 415 34.34 -15.15 -33.11
N GLY A 416 33.36 -15.58 -32.32
CA GLY A 416 32.09 -16.14 -32.78
C GLY A 416 30.90 -15.50 -32.07
N ASP A 417 29.69 -16.00 -32.35
CA ASP A 417 28.47 -15.69 -31.60
C ASP A 417 28.61 -16.25 -30.18
N GLY A 418 29.41 -15.56 -29.35
CA GLY A 418 29.54 -15.85 -27.94
C GLY A 418 28.17 -15.81 -27.26
N PRO A 419 28.06 -16.39 -26.06
CA PRO A 419 26.78 -16.50 -25.39
C PRO A 419 26.20 -15.10 -25.14
N GLU A 420 24.88 -14.97 -25.32
CA GLU A 420 24.18 -13.69 -25.38
C GLU A 420 24.29 -12.91 -24.06
N PHE A 421 25.16 -11.90 -24.03
CA PHE A 421 25.28 -10.98 -22.90
C PHE A 421 24.26 -9.85 -23.01
N ARG A 422 23.46 -9.66 -21.95
CA ARG A 422 22.46 -8.59 -21.86
C ARG A 422 22.72 -7.77 -20.60
N LEU A 423 22.53 -6.46 -20.70
CA LEU A 423 22.63 -5.54 -19.57
C LEU A 423 21.27 -4.89 -19.35
N ALA A 424 20.86 -4.75 -18.09
CA ALA A 424 19.74 -3.92 -17.70
C ALA A 424 20.13 -3.06 -16.48
N VAL A 425 19.43 -1.95 -16.28
CA VAL A 425 19.56 -1.07 -15.13
C VAL A 425 18.29 -1.24 -14.30
N LEU A 426 18.39 -1.45 -13.00
CA LEU A 426 17.23 -1.64 -12.11
C LEU A 426 17.14 -0.49 -11.12
N SER A 427 15.96 0.11 -11.01
CA SER A 427 15.67 1.15 -10.03
C SER A 427 14.41 0.81 -9.23
N SER A 428 14.43 1.16 -7.94
CA SER A 428 13.27 1.12 -7.03
C SER A 428 12.19 2.13 -7.43
N SER A 429 12.54 3.17 -8.19
CA SER A 429 11.62 4.22 -8.61
C SER A 429 10.57 3.70 -9.61
N GLY A 430 9.37 4.28 -9.53
CA GLY A 430 8.28 3.97 -10.44
C GLY A 430 8.26 4.82 -11.70
N PRO A 431 7.38 4.46 -12.67
CA PRO A 431 7.15 5.28 -13.87
C PRO A 431 6.76 6.74 -13.55
N SER A 432 6.04 6.97 -12.44
CA SER A 432 5.67 8.32 -11.98
C SER A 432 6.86 9.18 -11.56
N ASN A 433 7.89 8.56 -10.98
CA ASN A 433 9.09 9.27 -10.51
C ASN A 433 10.18 9.33 -11.57
N TYR A 434 10.10 8.52 -12.62
CA TYR A 434 11.12 8.44 -13.67
C TYR A 434 11.46 9.81 -14.25
N GLU A 435 10.45 10.59 -14.67
CA GLU A 435 10.67 11.93 -15.25
C GLU A 435 11.30 12.91 -14.25
N ARG A 436 10.98 12.80 -12.96
CA ARG A 436 11.40 13.74 -11.92
C ARG A 436 12.79 13.42 -11.34
N GLU A 437 13.07 12.13 -11.12
CA GLU A 437 14.20 11.69 -10.29
C GLU A 437 15.28 11.00 -11.10
N LEU A 438 14.92 10.36 -12.22
CA LEU A 438 15.84 9.54 -12.99
C LEU A 438 16.21 10.16 -14.32
N LYS A 439 15.27 10.83 -15.00
CA LYS A 439 15.48 11.32 -16.36
C LYS A 439 16.62 12.33 -16.43
N ASP A 440 16.59 13.41 -15.66
CA ASP A 440 17.65 14.42 -15.79
C ASP A 440 19.02 13.91 -15.29
N PRO A 441 19.14 13.19 -14.15
CA PRO A 441 20.44 12.69 -13.68
C PRO A 441 21.01 11.56 -14.54
N LEU A 442 20.15 10.70 -15.11
CA LEU A 442 20.54 9.56 -15.93
C LEU A 442 20.36 9.80 -17.43
N PHE A 443 20.13 11.01 -17.96
CA PHE A 443 20.09 11.23 -19.41
C PHE A 443 21.10 12.24 -20.00
N PRO A 444 22.19 12.70 -19.31
CA PRO A 444 23.30 13.26 -20.05
C PRO A 444 23.93 12.15 -20.91
N GLU A 445 24.30 12.45 -22.17
CA GLU A 445 25.07 11.55 -23.04
C GLU A 445 26.22 10.91 -22.23
N PRO A 446 26.35 9.57 -22.21
CA PRO A 446 25.73 8.55 -23.08
C PRO A 446 24.46 7.87 -22.54
N TRP A 447 23.88 8.34 -21.45
CA TRP A 447 22.77 7.66 -20.77
C TRP A 447 21.39 7.88 -21.40
N GLY A 448 21.28 8.75 -22.40
CA GLY A 448 20.13 8.86 -23.32
C GLY A 448 19.77 7.55 -24.07
N ARG A 449 20.57 6.50 -23.87
CA ARG A 449 20.43 5.17 -24.45
C ARG A 449 19.70 4.19 -23.55
N LEU A 450 19.18 4.64 -22.41
CA LEU A 450 18.29 3.83 -21.59
C LEU A 450 16.86 3.81 -22.18
N HIS A 451 16.21 2.65 -22.13
CA HIS A 451 14.80 2.49 -22.51
C HIS A 451 14.00 2.08 -21.28
N PRO A 452 13.08 2.91 -20.78
CA PRO A 452 12.40 2.62 -19.53
C PRO A 452 11.39 1.48 -19.71
N VAL A 453 11.44 0.50 -18.80
CA VAL A 453 10.58 -0.68 -18.76
C VAL A 453 9.95 -0.78 -17.38
N HIS A 454 8.63 -0.73 -17.29
CA HIS A 454 7.91 -0.89 -16.04
C HIS A 454 7.78 -2.39 -15.70
N VAL A 455 8.50 -2.83 -14.67
CA VAL A 455 8.43 -4.19 -14.15
C VAL A 455 7.28 -4.30 -13.17
N ARG A 456 6.40 -5.27 -13.40
CA ARG A 456 5.24 -5.55 -12.55
C ARG A 456 5.41 -6.87 -11.84
N CYS A 457 4.87 -6.92 -10.63
CA CYS A 457 4.58 -8.19 -9.98
C CYS A 457 3.42 -8.92 -10.69
N THR A 458 3.18 -10.16 -10.26
CA THR A 458 2.12 -11.05 -10.72
C THR A 458 0.86 -10.29 -11.15
N PRO A 459 0.37 -10.49 -12.39
CA PRO A 459 -0.81 -9.79 -12.88
C PRO A 459 -1.99 -10.05 -11.95
N VAL A 460 -2.57 -8.98 -11.41
CA VAL A 460 -3.91 -9.03 -10.83
C VAL A 460 -4.88 -8.90 -12.00
N GLU A 461 -5.63 -9.95 -12.25
CA GLU A 461 -6.62 -9.97 -13.32
C GLU A 461 -7.96 -9.51 -12.76
N VAL A 462 -8.50 -8.42 -13.30
CA VAL A 462 -9.83 -7.96 -12.89
C VAL A 462 -10.86 -8.81 -13.61
N VAL A 463 -11.65 -9.57 -12.85
CA VAL A 463 -12.66 -10.48 -13.38
C VAL A 463 -14.03 -10.07 -12.85
N ASN A 464 -15.02 -10.09 -13.73
CA ASN A 464 -16.39 -9.87 -13.34
C ASN A 464 -16.93 -11.07 -12.56
N MET A 465 -17.81 -10.87 -11.58
CA MET A 465 -18.50 -11.98 -10.91
C MET A 465 -19.17 -12.98 -11.87
N ARG A 466 -19.66 -12.54 -13.03
CA ARG A 466 -20.24 -13.41 -14.06
C ARG A 466 -19.23 -14.34 -14.72
N ASP A 467 -17.99 -13.88 -14.87
CA ASP A 467 -16.90 -14.57 -15.57
C ASP A 467 -15.95 -15.27 -14.58
N MET A 468 -16.30 -15.29 -13.29
CA MET A 468 -15.46 -15.84 -12.23
C MET A 468 -15.09 -17.31 -12.45
N VAL A 469 -16.02 -18.12 -12.94
CA VAL A 469 -15.76 -19.55 -13.22
C VAL A 469 -14.74 -19.70 -14.35
N GLU A 470 -14.84 -18.88 -15.39
CA GLU A 470 -13.87 -18.89 -16.50
C GLU A 470 -12.49 -18.44 -16.03
N GLY A 471 -12.41 -17.40 -15.19
CA GLY A 471 -11.17 -16.95 -14.56
C GLY A 471 -10.51 -18.03 -13.69
N ILE A 472 -11.30 -18.78 -12.92
CA ILE A 472 -10.84 -19.93 -12.13
C ILE A 472 -10.29 -21.04 -13.03
N SER A 473 -11.00 -21.38 -14.10
CA SER A 473 -10.56 -22.37 -15.08
C SER A 473 -9.28 -21.94 -15.79
N ALA A 474 -9.16 -20.68 -16.17
CA ALA A 474 -7.96 -20.12 -16.79
C ALA A 474 -6.75 -20.14 -15.83
N ALA A 475 -6.94 -19.79 -14.55
CA ALA A 475 -5.90 -19.90 -13.53
C ALA A 475 -5.41 -21.36 -13.35
N THR A 476 -6.36 -22.30 -13.30
CA THR A 476 -6.08 -23.73 -13.16
C THR A 476 -5.33 -24.27 -14.37
N ALA A 477 -5.73 -23.88 -15.59
CA ALA A 477 -5.04 -24.26 -16.83
C ALA A 477 -3.56 -23.79 -16.86
N GLN A 478 -3.24 -22.71 -16.12
CA GLN A 478 -1.87 -22.23 -15.92
C GLN A 478 -1.13 -22.94 -14.76
N ASN A 479 -1.69 -24.02 -14.22
CA ASN A 479 -1.20 -24.73 -13.02
C ASN A 479 -1.02 -23.81 -11.79
N ARG A 480 -1.85 -22.77 -11.67
CA ARG A 480 -1.85 -21.85 -10.53
C ARG A 480 -3.15 -21.96 -9.75
N VAL A 481 -3.06 -21.81 -8.42
CA VAL A 481 -4.26 -21.79 -7.57
C VAL A 481 -4.90 -20.39 -7.65
N PRO A 482 -6.18 -20.26 -8.02
CA PRO A 482 -6.85 -18.97 -8.03
C PRO A 482 -6.98 -18.40 -6.61
N LEU A 483 -6.51 -17.17 -6.43
CA LEU A 483 -6.72 -16.35 -5.23
C LEU A 483 -7.68 -15.22 -5.61
N LEU A 484 -8.92 -15.31 -5.13
CA LEU A 484 -9.98 -14.36 -5.40
C LEU A 484 -9.97 -13.27 -4.32
N LEU A 485 -9.67 -12.03 -4.72
CA LEU A 485 -9.79 -10.86 -3.86
C LEU A 485 -11.17 -10.25 -4.07
N ASP A 486 -12.02 -10.29 -3.06
CA ASP A 486 -13.39 -9.76 -3.13
C ASP A 486 -13.38 -8.24 -2.96
N ALA A 487 -13.40 -7.51 -4.08
CA ALA A 487 -13.55 -6.05 -4.11
C ALA A 487 -14.99 -5.62 -4.42
N THR A 488 -15.97 -6.49 -4.21
CA THR A 488 -17.38 -6.16 -4.43
C THR A 488 -17.92 -5.24 -3.34
N ALA A 489 -18.97 -4.46 -3.65
CA ALA A 489 -19.57 -3.52 -2.69
C ALA A 489 -20.09 -4.24 -1.43
N ASN A 490 -20.61 -5.45 -1.60
CA ASN A 490 -21.06 -6.32 -0.52
C ASN A 490 -19.97 -7.35 -0.22
N LYS A 491 -19.09 -7.04 0.74
CA LYS A 491 -18.03 -7.96 1.17
C LYS A 491 -18.59 -9.35 1.49
N GLY A 492 -17.96 -10.40 0.96
CA GLY A 492 -18.38 -11.79 1.14
C GLY A 492 -19.34 -12.29 0.07
N THR A 493 -19.53 -11.55 -1.02
CA THR A 493 -20.33 -12.01 -2.17
C THR A 493 -19.69 -13.25 -2.80
N VAL A 494 -18.36 -13.28 -2.89
CA VAL A 494 -17.62 -14.42 -3.46
C VAL A 494 -17.79 -15.67 -2.59
N ASP A 495 -17.67 -15.53 -1.26
CA ASP A 495 -17.87 -16.64 -0.33
C ASP A 495 -19.31 -17.15 -0.36
N THR A 496 -20.27 -16.23 -0.46
CA THR A 496 -21.70 -16.57 -0.60
C THR A 496 -21.95 -17.34 -1.88
N PHE A 497 -21.31 -16.97 -3.00
CA PHE A 497 -21.39 -17.73 -4.23
C PHE A 497 -20.94 -19.19 -4.03
N PHE A 498 -19.79 -19.43 -3.40
CA PHE A 498 -19.32 -20.80 -3.16
C PHE A 498 -20.21 -21.59 -2.20
N LYS A 499 -20.87 -20.94 -1.24
CA LYS A 499 -21.87 -21.59 -0.38
C LYS A 499 -23.08 -22.11 -1.15
N TYR A 500 -23.47 -21.47 -2.25
CA TYR A 500 -24.57 -21.91 -3.13
C TYR A 500 -24.12 -22.81 -4.29
N GLN A 501 -22.83 -22.84 -4.59
CA GLN A 501 -22.28 -23.75 -5.60
C GLN A 501 -21.98 -25.13 -5.01
N ARG A 502 -21.63 -26.07 -5.90
CA ARG A 502 -21.08 -27.38 -5.53
C ARG A 502 -19.64 -27.22 -5.02
N ALA A 503 -19.50 -26.69 -3.80
CA ALA A 503 -18.22 -26.45 -3.16
C ALA A 503 -18.25 -26.85 -1.68
N PHE A 504 -17.11 -27.31 -1.18
CA PHE A 504 -16.86 -27.42 0.25
C PHE A 504 -16.13 -26.17 0.70
N VAL A 505 -16.74 -25.43 1.64
CA VAL A 505 -16.16 -24.18 2.16
C VAL A 505 -15.48 -24.45 3.50
N ILE A 506 -14.22 -24.04 3.59
CA ILE A 506 -13.45 -23.92 4.84
C ILE A 506 -13.42 -22.44 5.18
N ASP A 507 -14.10 -22.05 6.26
CA ASP A 507 -14.10 -20.69 6.78
C ASP A 507 -13.08 -20.63 7.91
N MET A 508 -11.88 -20.14 7.61
CA MET A 508 -10.78 -20.26 8.56
C MET A 508 -11.02 -19.47 9.82
N GLN A 509 -11.53 -18.25 9.69
CA GLN A 509 -11.68 -17.39 10.84
C GLN A 509 -12.74 -17.95 11.79
N VAL A 510 -13.87 -18.42 11.28
CA VAL A 510 -14.90 -19.05 12.12
C VAL A 510 -14.39 -20.34 12.77
N ASP A 511 -13.68 -21.17 12.00
CA ASP A 511 -13.14 -22.45 12.48
C ASP A 511 -11.99 -22.26 13.50
N VAL A 512 -11.26 -21.13 13.45
CA VAL A 512 -10.21 -20.76 14.42
C VAL A 512 -10.79 -20.03 15.62
N ASP A 513 -11.68 -19.06 15.43
CA ASP A 513 -12.27 -18.24 16.49
C ASP A 513 -13.16 -19.08 17.43
N SER A 514 -13.90 -20.06 16.86
CA SER A 514 -14.66 -21.03 17.66
C SER A 514 -13.79 -21.82 18.64
N ARG A 515 -12.47 -21.87 18.41
CA ARG A 515 -11.50 -22.50 19.31
C ARG A 515 -10.80 -21.54 20.24
N LEU A 516 -10.47 -20.33 19.79
CA LEU A 516 -9.99 -19.29 20.70
C LEU A 516 -11.01 -19.03 21.82
N ALA A 517 -12.31 -19.13 21.49
CA ALA A 517 -13.38 -19.08 22.48
C ALA A 517 -13.30 -20.19 23.57
N LEU A 518 -12.60 -21.30 23.32
CA LEU A 518 -12.36 -22.38 24.28
C LEU A 518 -11.07 -22.17 25.09
N GLY A 519 -10.29 -21.12 24.81
CA GLY A 519 -9.09 -20.75 25.58
C GLY A 519 -7.89 -21.68 25.43
N GLU A 520 -7.91 -22.62 24.48
CA GLU A 520 -6.80 -23.56 24.27
C GLU A 520 -5.80 -23.02 23.23
N PRO A 521 -4.50 -22.90 23.56
CA PRO A 521 -3.49 -22.56 22.57
C PRO A 521 -3.39 -23.67 21.51
N THR A 522 -3.22 -23.28 20.24
CA THR A 522 -3.15 -24.18 19.08
C THR A 522 -1.99 -25.18 19.17
N MET A 523 -0.89 -24.78 19.80
CA MET A 523 0.30 -25.60 20.04
C MET A 523 0.50 -25.75 21.54
N SER A 524 0.65 -27.00 22.00
CA SER A 524 1.15 -27.26 23.35
C SER A 524 2.60 -26.77 23.48
N ALA A 525 3.08 -26.59 24.71
CA ALA A 525 4.49 -26.27 24.97
C ALA A 525 5.47 -27.30 24.35
N ASN A 526 4.97 -28.50 24.03
CA ASN A 526 5.75 -29.59 23.47
C ASN A 526 5.74 -29.60 21.92
N GLY A 527 5.07 -28.62 21.30
CA GLY A 527 4.87 -28.55 19.84
C GLY A 527 3.84 -29.55 19.31
N SER A 528 3.04 -30.18 20.17
CA SER A 528 1.93 -31.03 19.73
C SER A 528 0.65 -30.22 19.59
N LEU A 529 -0.15 -30.53 18.57
CA LEU A 529 -1.48 -29.94 18.38
C LEU A 529 -2.40 -30.32 19.55
N SER A 530 -3.23 -29.37 20.01
CA SER A 530 -4.23 -29.67 21.03
C SER A 530 -5.29 -30.66 20.50
N PRO A 531 -5.97 -31.44 21.37
CA PRO A 531 -7.05 -32.34 20.94
C PRO A 531 -8.16 -31.58 20.21
N ALA A 532 -8.50 -30.39 20.71
CA ALA A 532 -9.38 -29.48 20.02
C ALA A 532 -8.81 -29.21 18.63
N ALA A 533 -7.53 -28.78 18.50
CA ALA A 533 -6.81 -28.49 17.25
C ALA A 533 -6.87 -29.60 16.19
N LEU A 534 -6.82 -30.85 16.62
CA LEU A 534 -6.94 -32.02 15.75
C LEU A 534 -8.35 -32.21 15.19
N GLU A 535 -9.41 -31.81 15.89
CA GLU A 535 -10.80 -32.05 15.46
C GLU A 535 -11.22 -31.24 14.22
N VAL A 536 -10.92 -29.93 14.16
CA VAL A 536 -11.13 -29.09 12.97
C VAL A 536 -10.15 -29.45 11.87
N LEU A 537 -8.88 -29.78 12.16
CA LEU A 537 -7.97 -30.27 11.12
C LEU A 537 -8.53 -31.54 10.48
N GLU A 538 -9.13 -32.43 11.29
CA GLU A 538 -9.87 -33.58 10.80
C GLU A 538 -11.13 -33.19 10.02
N GLY A 539 -11.85 -32.15 10.45
CA GLY A 539 -12.97 -31.56 9.70
C GLY A 539 -12.56 -31.03 8.33
N TRP A 540 -11.43 -30.30 8.25
CA TRP A 540 -10.86 -29.78 7.01
C TRP A 540 -10.36 -30.90 6.11
N ARG A 541 -9.68 -31.91 6.67
CA ARG A 541 -9.29 -33.14 5.98
C ARG A 541 -10.49 -33.80 5.32
N LYS A 542 -11.58 -34.01 6.07
CA LYS A 542 -12.83 -34.58 5.53
C LYS A 542 -13.42 -33.73 4.41
N LYS A 543 -13.46 -32.40 4.56
CA LYS A 543 -13.92 -31.47 3.51
C LYS A 543 -13.06 -31.58 2.24
N LEU A 544 -11.73 -31.59 2.39
CA LEU A 544 -10.76 -31.75 1.30
C LEU A 544 -10.98 -33.08 0.56
N VAL A 545 -11.03 -34.19 1.30
CA VAL A 545 -11.21 -35.53 0.75
C VAL A 545 -12.56 -35.66 0.06
N ASN A 546 -13.64 -35.14 0.65
CA ASN A 546 -14.96 -35.16 0.03
C ASN A 546 -15.03 -34.30 -1.24
N ALA A 547 -14.38 -33.13 -1.26
CA ALA A 547 -14.28 -32.31 -2.46
C ALA A 547 -13.58 -33.07 -3.60
N MET A 548 -12.48 -33.76 -3.30
CA MET A 548 -11.78 -34.62 -4.27
C MET A 548 -12.65 -35.78 -4.78
N LYS A 549 -13.35 -36.48 -3.86
CA LYS A 549 -14.23 -37.61 -4.21
C LYS A 549 -15.40 -37.17 -5.08
N GLN A 550 -15.89 -35.95 -4.92
CA GLN A 550 -17.05 -35.46 -5.65
C GLN A 550 -16.68 -34.69 -6.91
N GLY A 551 -15.41 -34.29 -7.06
CA GLY A 551 -14.97 -33.42 -8.16
C GLY A 551 -15.50 -31.99 -7.99
N TYR A 552 -15.61 -31.53 -6.75
CA TYR A 552 -16.18 -30.23 -6.38
C TYR A 552 -15.09 -29.22 -6.04
N TYR A 553 -15.45 -27.94 -5.97
CA TYR A 553 -14.52 -26.92 -5.50
C TYR A 553 -14.24 -27.10 -4.00
N LEU A 554 -12.98 -26.91 -3.60
CA LEU A 554 -12.63 -26.64 -2.21
C LEU A 554 -12.34 -25.15 -2.10
N CYS A 555 -13.25 -24.41 -1.49
CA CYS A 555 -13.11 -22.98 -1.24
C CYS A 555 -12.52 -22.75 0.15
N VAL A 556 -11.37 -22.11 0.20
CA VAL A 556 -10.64 -21.78 1.42
C VAL A 556 -10.77 -20.27 1.66
N SER A 557 -11.67 -19.87 2.55
CA SER A 557 -11.89 -18.45 2.88
C SER A 557 -10.97 -18.00 4.01
N LEU A 558 -10.13 -17.01 3.72
CA LEU A 558 -9.24 -16.36 4.67
C LEU A 558 -9.88 -15.15 5.34
N LEU A 559 -11.03 -14.66 4.85
CA LEU A 559 -11.63 -13.40 5.24
C LEU A 559 -10.57 -12.26 5.28
N MET A 560 -10.37 -11.66 6.46
CA MET A 560 -9.38 -10.62 6.77
C MET A 560 -8.14 -11.17 7.48
N SER A 561 -8.08 -12.47 7.74
CA SER A 561 -7.06 -13.06 8.62
C SER A 561 -5.66 -12.96 8.02
N THR A 562 -4.72 -12.52 8.85
CA THR A 562 -3.28 -12.49 8.56
C THR A 562 -2.50 -13.56 9.33
N THR A 563 -3.18 -14.55 9.93
CA THR A 563 -2.52 -15.62 10.69
C THR A 563 -1.58 -16.44 9.80
N GLU A 564 -0.47 -16.95 10.34
CA GLU A 564 0.55 -17.71 9.57
C GLU A 564 0.02 -19.09 9.13
N PHE A 565 -0.97 -19.10 8.24
CA PHE A 565 -1.82 -20.26 7.96
C PHE A 565 -1.05 -21.51 7.58
N ILE A 566 -0.10 -21.40 6.64
CA ILE A 566 0.73 -22.53 6.22
C ILE A 566 1.52 -23.10 7.39
N ARG A 567 2.06 -22.25 8.26
CA ARG A 567 2.93 -22.70 9.34
C ARG A 567 2.15 -23.30 10.49
N GLU A 568 1.01 -22.70 10.84
CA GLU A 568 0.24 -23.08 12.03
C GLU A 568 -0.75 -24.22 11.75
N TYR A 569 -1.33 -24.26 10.54
CA TYR A 569 -2.46 -25.14 10.26
C TYR A 569 -2.29 -26.07 9.06
N CYS A 570 -1.26 -25.90 8.22
CA CYS A 570 -0.97 -26.92 7.21
C CYS A 570 -0.15 -28.06 7.82
N HIS A 571 -0.77 -29.23 7.93
CA HIS A 571 -0.14 -30.46 8.42
C HIS A 571 -0.20 -31.55 7.36
N ASP A 572 0.91 -32.27 7.18
CA ASP A 572 1.04 -33.32 6.16
C ASP A 572 -0.08 -34.39 6.20
N ASP A 573 -0.52 -34.75 7.41
CA ASP A 573 -1.50 -35.81 7.63
C ASP A 573 -2.97 -35.35 7.53
N TYR A 574 -3.23 -34.03 7.59
CA TYR A 574 -4.61 -33.50 7.66
C TYR A 574 -4.89 -32.54 6.51
N PHE A 575 -4.06 -31.51 6.34
CA PHE A 575 -4.25 -30.45 5.35
C PHE A 575 -2.88 -29.97 4.84
N PRO A 576 -2.26 -30.67 3.88
CA PRO A 576 -0.89 -30.38 3.48
C PRO A 576 -0.79 -29.08 2.68
N ALA A 577 0.32 -28.36 2.84
CA ALA A 577 0.58 -27.14 2.06
C ALA A 577 0.65 -27.40 0.53
N ALA A 578 0.85 -28.64 0.11
CA ALA A 578 0.78 -29.09 -1.28
C ALA A 578 -0.60 -28.84 -1.93
N VAL A 579 -1.67 -28.69 -1.13
CA VAL A 579 -3.01 -28.33 -1.61
C VAL A 579 -3.01 -26.99 -2.35
N PHE A 580 -2.10 -26.06 -2.02
CA PHE A 580 -1.94 -24.77 -2.71
C PHE A 580 -1.06 -24.85 -3.97
N GLN A 581 -0.86 -26.06 -4.51
CA GLN A 581 -0.06 -26.30 -5.70
C GLN A 581 -0.86 -27.12 -6.71
N CYS A 582 -1.48 -26.43 -7.67
CA CYS A 582 -2.45 -27.02 -8.60
C CYS A 582 -1.91 -28.29 -9.33
N GLY A 583 -0.62 -28.30 -9.70
CA GLY A 583 0.03 -29.44 -10.37
C GLY A 583 0.53 -30.57 -9.45
N GLU A 584 0.69 -30.34 -8.14
CA GLU A 584 1.17 -31.38 -7.21
C GLU A 584 0.04 -32.17 -6.55
N ILE A 585 -1.22 -31.76 -6.75
CA ILE A 585 -2.38 -32.45 -6.17
C ILE A 585 -2.49 -33.89 -6.67
N GLN A 586 -2.03 -34.17 -7.89
CA GLN A 586 -2.01 -35.51 -8.46
C GLN A 586 -0.83 -36.38 -7.97
N GLN A 587 0.14 -35.82 -7.24
CA GLN A 587 1.27 -36.59 -6.73
C GLN A 587 0.82 -37.47 -5.54
N GLN A 588 0.97 -38.79 -5.69
CA GLN A 588 0.43 -39.78 -4.74
C GLN A 588 0.98 -39.69 -3.31
N LYS A 589 2.18 -39.14 -3.09
CA LYS A 589 2.91 -39.31 -1.82
C LYS A 589 2.23 -38.71 -0.60
N TRP A 590 1.63 -37.52 -0.72
CA TRP A 590 0.94 -36.89 0.42
C TRP A 590 -0.51 -37.37 0.52
N LEU A 591 -1.13 -37.75 -0.60
CA LEU A 591 -2.49 -38.23 -0.66
C LEU A 591 -2.68 -39.49 0.20
N GLU A 592 -1.68 -40.38 0.23
CA GLU A 592 -1.67 -41.57 1.09
C GLU A 592 -1.72 -41.26 2.59
N LYS A 593 -1.23 -40.09 3.02
CA LYS A 593 -1.29 -39.65 4.42
C LYS A 593 -2.67 -39.07 4.80
N VAL A 594 -3.25 -38.30 3.88
CA VAL A 594 -4.51 -37.56 4.09
C VAL A 594 -5.73 -38.47 3.92
N VAL A 595 -5.69 -39.41 2.97
CA VAL A 595 -6.79 -40.33 2.66
C VAL A 595 -6.72 -41.55 3.57
N ARG A 596 -7.78 -41.75 4.36
CA ARG A 596 -7.88 -42.86 5.30
C ARG A 596 -8.58 -44.08 4.68
N PRO A 597 -8.46 -45.27 5.29
CA PRO A 597 -9.15 -46.47 4.79
C PRO A 597 -10.65 -46.28 4.61
N GLU A 598 -11.31 -45.54 5.50
CA GLU A 598 -12.75 -45.24 5.45
C GLU A 598 -13.16 -44.31 4.29
N ASP A 599 -12.22 -43.55 3.73
CA ASP A 599 -12.51 -42.62 2.62
C ASP A 599 -12.52 -43.33 1.26
N LYS A 600 -11.93 -44.53 1.19
CA LYS A 600 -11.75 -45.32 -0.05
C LYS A 600 -13.06 -46.00 -0.47
N GLU A 601 -13.43 -45.85 -1.75
CA GLU A 601 -14.57 -46.55 -2.35
C GLU A 601 -14.07 -47.86 -2.94
N HIS A 602 -14.56 -49.00 -2.42
CA HIS A 602 -14.09 -50.33 -2.81
C HIS A 602 -12.56 -50.52 -2.68
N GLY A 603 -11.96 -49.88 -1.67
CA GLY A 603 -10.52 -49.98 -1.39
C GLY A 603 -9.63 -49.08 -2.26
N VAL A 604 -10.20 -48.29 -3.17
CA VAL A 604 -9.47 -47.35 -4.02
C VAL A 604 -9.96 -45.92 -3.77
N PHE A 605 -9.04 -44.95 -3.86
CA PHE A 605 -9.37 -43.53 -3.84
C PHE A 605 -9.06 -42.93 -5.20
N VAL A 606 -10.06 -42.32 -5.84
CA VAL A 606 -9.94 -41.67 -7.14
C VAL A 606 -10.39 -40.23 -6.99
N ILE A 607 -9.52 -39.29 -7.34
CA ILE A 607 -9.87 -37.86 -7.43
C ILE A 607 -10.72 -37.71 -8.70
N ARG A 608 -11.95 -37.24 -8.58
CA ARG A 608 -12.83 -37.02 -9.73
C ARG A 608 -12.43 -35.76 -10.48
N GLU A 609 -12.67 -35.76 -11.79
CA GLU A 609 -12.52 -34.56 -12.62
C GLU A 609 -13.40 -33.42 -12.10
N GLY A 610 -12.89 -32.19 -12.20
CA GLY A 610 -13.55 -30.98 -11.69
C GLY A 610 -13.15 -30.57 -10.27
N PHE A 611 -12.35 -31.37 -9.55
CA PHE A 611 -11.78 -30.92 -8.28
C PHE A 611 -10.80 -29.75 -8.50
N HIS A 612 -11.11 -28.61 -7.88
CA HIS A 612 -10.27 -27.41 -7.90
C HIS A 612 -10.20 -26.78 -6.51
N VAL A 613 -9.02 -26.31 -6.14
CA VAL A 613 -8.82 -25.52 -4.92
C VAL A 613 -8.91 -24.04 -5.28
N VAL A 614 -9.72 -23.28 -4.53
CA VAL A 614 -9.87 -21.84 -4.69
C VAL A 614 -9.64 -21.19 -3.33
N VAL A 615 -8.90 -20.09 -3.29
CA VAL A 615 -8.71 -19.30 -2.07
C VAL A 615 -9.43 -17.99 -2.23
N THR A 616 -10.22 -17.61 -1.23
CA THR A 616 -10.91 -16.32 -1.20
C THR A 616 -10.36 -15.46 -0.07
N SER A 617 -10.25 -14.16 -0.29
CA SER A 617 -9.84 -13.20 0.72
C SER A 617 -10.59 -11.90 0.51
N LEU A 618 -10.92 -11.24 1.62
CA LEU A 618 -11.49 -9.91 1.61
C LEU A 618 -10.39 -8.83 1.62
N CYS A 619 -9.11 -9.19 1.69
CA CYS A 619 -8.00 -8.24 1.78
C CYS A 619 -8.02 -7.25 0.59
N PRO A 620 -7.84 -5.94 0.85
CA PRO A 620 -7.72 -4.94 -0.21
C PRO A 620 -6.57 -5.25 -1.18
N ILE A 621 -6.72 -4.86 -2.45
CA ILE A 621 -5.68 -5.08 -3.48
C ILE A 621 -4.37 -4.36 -3.16
N GLU A 622 -4.43 -3.28 -2.39
CA GLU A 622 -3.26 -2.50 -1.99
C GLU A 622 -2.42 -3.21 -0.92
N SER A 623 -3.05 -4.06 -0.09
CA SER A 623 -2.40 -4.67 1.08
C SER A 623 -2.36 -6.21 1.05
N TYR A 624 -3.02 -6.86 0.09
CA TYR A 624 -3.10 -8.33 0.07
C TYR A 624 -1.72 -9.00 0.05
N LYS A 625 -0.72 -8.41 -0.58
CA LYS A 625 0.63 -9.01 -0.60
C LYS A 625 1.25 -9.00 0.79
N GLN A 626 1.22 -7.87 1.48
CA GLN A 626 1.79 -7.76 2.83
C GLN A 626 1.07 -8.71 3.78
N ASN A 627 -0.26 -8.74 3.70
CA ASN A 627 -1.11 -9.52 4.58
C ASN A 627 -1.05 -11.03 4.30
N LEU A 628 -1.06 -11.43 3.04
CA LEU A 628 -1.19 -12.83 2.64
C LEU A 628 0.14 -13.51 2.30
N LYS A 629 1.25 -12.78 2.14
CA LYS A 629 2.57 -13.39 1.85
C LYS A 629 3.03 -14.33 2.94
N ILE A 630 2.64 -14.07 4.19
CA ILE A 630 2.96 -14.92 5.33
C ILE A 630 2.04 -16.16 5.36
N CYS A 631 0.80 -16.00 4.89
CA CYS A 631 -0.23 -17.04 4.94
C CYS A 631 -0.19 -18.00 3.75
N LEU A 632 0.18 -17.51 2.55
CA LEU A 632 -0.02 -18.19 1.26
C LEU A 632 1.24 -18.14 0.38
N PRO A 633 1.48 -19.16 -0.46
CA PRO A 633 2.56 -19.14 -1.43
C PRO A 633 2.14 -18.36 -2.67
N LEU A 634 2.04 -17.02 -2.57
CA LEU A 634 1.47 -16.14 -3.62
C LEU A 634 2.07 -16.34 -5.01
N ARG A 635 3.33 -16.79 -5.12
CA ARG A 635 3.99 -17.12 -6.39
C ARG A 635 3.35 -18.29 -7.15
N LYS A 636 2.69 -19.19 -6.45
CA LYS A 636 1.98 -20.36 -7.01
C LYS A 636 0.50 -20.05 -7.28
N MET A 637 0.10 -18.80 -7.04
CA MET A 637 -1.27 -18.36 -7.16
C MET A 637 -1.46 -17.41 -8.32
N LYS A 638 -2.68 -17.40 -8.86
CA LYS A 638 -3.15 -16.44 -9.84
C LYS A 638 -4.15 -15.55 -9.12
N VAL A 639 -3.82 -14.27 -8.97
CA VAL A 639 -4.67 -13.32 -8.24
C VAL A 639 -5.74 -12.78 -9.18
N LEU A 640 -7.00 -12.96 -8.81
CA LEU A 640 -8.16 -12.48 -9.54
C LEU A 640 -8.90 -11.47 -8.65
N LEU A 641 -9.01 -10.22 -9.09
CA LEU A 641 -9.77 -9.19 -8.40
C LEU A 641 -11.23 -9.26 -8.84
N MET A 642 -12.11 -9.64 -7.94
CA MET A 642 -13.54 -9.77 -8.22
C MET A 642 -14.22 -8.41 -8.16
N THR A 643 -14.93 -8.05 -9.23
CA THR A 643 -15.73 -6.83 -9.31
C THR A 643 -17.18 -7.17 -9.60
N GLN A 644 -18.11 -6.42 -8.99
CA GLN A 644 -19.48 -6.37 -9.45
C GLN A 644 -19.49 -5.43 -10.66
N SER A 645 -19.78 -5.90 -11.87
CA SER A 645 -20.18 -4.99 -12.96
C SER A 645 -21.34 -4.15 -12.46
N GLY A 646 -21.22 -2.82 -12.64
CA GLY A 646 -22.35 -1.91 -12.58
C GLY A 646 -23.43 -2.24 -13.59
#